data_AF-X6Q586-F1
#
_entry.id   AF-X6Q586-F1
#
_cell.length_a   1.000
_cell.length_b   1.000
_cell.length_c   1.000
_cell.angle_alpha   90.00
_cell.angle_beta   90.00
_cell.angle_gamma   90.00
#
_symmetry.space_group_name_H-M   'P 1'
#
loop_
_entity.id
_entity.type
_entity.pdbx_description
1 polymer ?
#
loop_
_entity_poly.entity_id
_entity_poly.type
_entity_poly.pdbx_seq_one_letter_code
_entity_poly.pdbx_strand_id
1 'polypeptide(L)'
;MNMSKSKWRFRQDDLDTILTVINQGLMKKPYHVEYHDTYEDGTPVWNGEKSVLWNLMEQAYPEERAQMMRRMLAKMEELGGLQKGTHQQKLFAFFEKYYFSVIDNFSSMLYNEDGKMYEKMKLAMLQGTYTNDTDPLGQSLGDGKSPEVAWVKKRIQYLMSKYSFGDYDAKTAEGAITVRTSAQADATTNSIVLRLTPAMKLYPTIAYGTTIMRGARTDAGKPCEIVVDINGTSDQQLSVKSADYLLDIGDWSSYVINGALSIIGKRLKRLKLGDENEQNVKILISSLTLGNTSSLEEIDVQNISTLGGSLDMRANYRLRKFLAGGSSLSEAHFADGGALEEVDYPASTSYVELKNLDKLTNEKCNTEACAPNVMSYFVSGCDNLQPVKKLIDIMDAQVGQVPHSLRYVRCVGFNETFTDGRTFDKLSQLVDGTYQGIDTEGQYGNDPYPVLDGTINLTTGAYRDTYDALMTHYPKLKLNIAKWWIRFEDPEVKRICVENWDKDGDGELSMEEAAAVSSIGTNRFQGLDRKNGILDLSIFKNLTFINSGDLRYIVHLNKLICPPSVTIYDTCFYGSTIDTIIVENMEQQTSLLWGLSFKNFIIKSKNPPKQGTRASYGWNNRKGARIFVPDESVNLYKASSSFSDIAEYIYPLSEYHE
;
A
#
# COMPACT_ATOMS: atom_id res chain seq x y z
N MET A 1 -33.47 44.60 27.47
CA MET A 1 -34.90 44.98 27.59
C MET A 1 -35.08 45.64 28.96
N ASN A 2 -35.64 46.84 28.99
CA ASN A 2 -35.97 47.54 30.25
C ASN A 2 -37.18 46.82 30.88
N MET A 3 -36.95 45.90 31.82
CA MET A 3 -37.99 45.06 32.46
C MET A 3 -38.99 45.86 33.32
N SER A 4 -38.81 47.18 33.42
CA SER A 4 -39.65 48.08 34.22
C SER A 4 -41.11 48.15 33.78
N LYS A 5 -41.45 47.75 32.54
CA LYS A 5 -42.83 47.81 31.99
C LYS A 5 -43.55 46.46 31.84
N SER A 6 -42.94 45.33 32.23
CA SER A 6 -43.62 44.03 32.14
C SER A 6 -44.61 43.83 33.28
N LYS A 7 -45.86 43.43 32.97
CA LYS A 7 -46.87 43.01 33.97
C LYS A 7 -46.44 41.76 34.75
N TRP A 8 -45.57 40.93 34.17
CA TRP A 8 -45.04 39.72 34.79
C TRP A 8 -43.55 39.88 35.05
N ARG A 9 -43.14 39.66 36.30
CA ARG A 9 -41.74 39.63 36.72
C ARG A 9 -41.39 38.22 37.17
N PHE A 10 -40.72 37.48 36.31
CA PHE A 10 -40.11 36.21 36.69
C PHE A 10 -38.85 36.51 37.48
N ARG A 11 -38.83 36.14 38.76
CA ARG A 11 -37.60 36.11 39.57
C ARG A 11 -37.03 34.71 39.45
N GLN A 12 -35.73 34.63 39.18
CA GLN A 12 -34.99 33.38 39.27
C GLN A 12 -34.69 33.10 40.74
N ASP A 13 -34.93 31.87 41.15
CA ASP A 13 -34.62 31.30 42.46
C ASP A 13 -33.80 30.02 42.21
N ASP A 14 -32.84 29.68 43.08
CA ASP A 14 -32.11 28.40 43.04
C ASP A 14 -31.26 28.13 41.77
N LEU A 15 -30.48 29.12 41.32
CA LEU A 15 -29.62 29.05 40.11
C LEU A 15 -28.33 28.23 40.30
N ASP A 16 -27.97 27.89 41.54
CA ASP A 16 -26.80 27.10 41.93
C ASP A 16 -26.87 25.63 41.45
N THR A 17 -28.02 25.19 40.93
CA THR A 17 -28.23 23.82 40.45
C THR A 17 -28.42 23.70 38.94
N ILE A 18 -28.14 24.75 38.15
CA ILE A 18 -28.34 24.72 36.69
C ILE A 18 -27.30 23.84 35.96
N LEU A 19 -26.15 23.60 36.58
CA LEU A 19 -25.02 22.88 35.99
C LEU A 19 -25.02 21.39 36.38
N THR A 20 -23.90 20.87 36.87
CA THR A 20 -23.66 19.43 37.05
C THR A 20 -24.24 18.88 38.36
N VAL A 21 -24.39 19.75 39.36
CA VAL A 21 -24.79 19.40 40.73
C VAL A 21 -26.28 19.57 41.00
N ILE A 22 -26.80 18.75 41.91
CA ILE A 22 -28.14 18.92 42.52
C ILE A 22 -28.04 19.69 43.84
N ASN A 23 -29.16 20.03 44.47
CA ASN A 23 -29.21 20.80 45.73
C ASN A 23 -28.47 20.12 46.91
N GLN A 24 -28.15 18.83 46.78
CA GLN A 24 -27.36 18.07 47.76
C GLN A 24 -25.83 18.14 47.49
N GLY A 25 -25.39 18.86 46.44
CA GLY A 25 -23.99 18.95 46.02
C GLY A 25 -23.49 17.76 45.18
N LEU A 26 -24.36 16.81 44.83
CA LEU A 26 -23.99 15.61 44.08
C LEU A 26 -23.96 15.86 42.57
N MET A 27 -22.90 15.43 41.86
CA MET A 27 -22.79 15.48 40.39
C MET A 27 -23.69 14.46 39.68
N LYS A 28 -25.02 14.59 39.83
CA LYS A 28 -26.01 13.67 39.27
C LYS A 28 -26.61 14.12 37.95
N LYS A 29 -26.40 15.37 37.51
CA LYS A 29 -27.02 15.89 36.29
C LYS A 29 -26.13 15.62 35.08
N PRO A 30 -26.50 14.73 34.14
CA PRO A 30 -25.72 14.56 32.92
C PRO A 30 -25.87 15.77 31.98
N TYR A 31 -24.91 16.01 31.10
CA TYR A 31 -24.95 17.17 30.17
C TYR A 31 -26.14 17.11 29.21
N HIS A 32 -26.71 15.94 28.97
CA HIS A 32 -27.87 15.79 28.10
C HIS A 32 -29.19 16.01 28.82
N VAL A 33 -29.20 16.28 30.13
CA VAL A 33 -30.41 16.34 30.97
C VAL A 33 -31.52 17.21 30.35
N GLU A 34 -32.74 16.72 30.35
CA GLU A 34 -33.94 17.43 29.92
C GLU A 34 -34.96 17.55 31.05
N TYR A 35 -35.94 18.43 30.88
CA TYR A 35 -36.93 18.77 31.91
C TYR A 35 -37.71 17.55 32.43
N HIS A 36 -38.04 16.62 31.53
CA HIS A 36 -38.80 15.40 31.83
C HIS A 36 -37.93 14.16 32.13
N ASP A 37 -36.61 14.32 32.28
CA ASP A 37 -35.75 13.20 32.64
C ASP A 37 -35.95 12.79 34.10
N THR A 38 -35.90 11.48 34.36
CA THR A 38 -35.90 10.87 35.70
C THR A 38 -34.60 10.13 35.97
N TYR A 39 -34.24 10.00 37.25
CA TYR A 39 -33.19 9.07 37.70
C TYR A 39 -33.66 7.61 37.58
N GLU A 40 -32.75 6.67 37.83
CA GLU A 40 -33.04 5.22 37.78
C GLU A 40 -34.13 4.79 38.77
N ASP A 41 -34.28 5.51 39.88
CA ASP A 41 -35.33 5.29 40.89
C ASP A 41 -36.69 5.91 40.51
N GLY A 42 -36.81 6.53 39.33
CA GLY A 42 -38.02 7.20 38.84
C GLY A 42 -38.22 8.63 39.35
N THR A 43 -37.31 9.15 40.18
CA THR A 43 -37.40 10.53 40.69
C THR A 43 -37.08 11.53 39.59
N PRO A 44 -37.88 12.60 39.39
CA PRO A 44 -37.57 13.65 38.41
C PRO A 44 -36.23 14.34 38.69
N VAL A 45 -35.46 14.63 37.64
CA VAL A 45 -34.19 15.36 37.77
C VAL A 45 -34.43 16.85 38.06
N TRP A 46 -35.53 17.41 37.56
CA TRP A 46 -35.90 18.80 37.78
C TRP A 46 -37.15 18.92 38.65
N ASN A 47 -37.02 19.73 39.71
CA ASN A 47 -38.17 20.14 40.50
C ASN A 47 -39.12 20.95 39.59
N GLY A 48 -40.38 20.54 39.57
CA GLY A 48 -41.41 21.18 38.76
C GLY A 48 -41.79 20.44 37.48
N GLU A 49 -41.18 19.29 37.13
CA GLU A 49 -41.54 18.46 35.97
C GLU A 49 -43.06 18.19 35.84
N LYS A 50 -43.77 18.08 36.97
CA LYS A 50 -45.22 17.90 37.05
C LYS A 50 -46.03 19.19 36.86
N SER A 51 -45.40 20.30 36.47
CA SER A 51 -46.06 21.59 36.32
C SER A 51 -47.01 21.58 35.12
N VAL A 52 -48.31 21.59 35.40
CA VAL A 52 -49.36 21.64 34.37
C VAL A 52 -49.17 22.84 33.43
N LEU A 53 -48.81 24.01 33.96
CA LEU A 53 -48.60 25.22 33.15
C LEU A 53 -47.47 25.04 32.13
N TRP A 54 -46.28 24.60 32.58
CA TRP A 54 -45.12 24.43 31.70
C TRP A 54 -45.34 23.31 30.69
N ASN A 55 -46.01 22.23 31.10
CA ASN A 55 -46.32 21.10 30.24
C ASN A 55 -47.33 21.48 29.15
N LEU A 56 -48.35 22.27 29.48
CA LEU A 56 -49.30 22.80 28.49
C LEU A 56 -48.63 23.79 27.53
N MET A 57 -47.72 24.64 28.00
CA MET A 57 -46.97 25.55 27.12
C MET A 57 -46.02 24.80 26.18
N GLU A 58 -45.38 23.72 26.65
CA GLU A 58 -44.56 22.85 25.81
C GLU A 58 -45.36 22.16 24.70
N GLN A 59 -46.59 21.73 25.00
CA GLN A 59 -47.49 21.13 24.01
C GLN A 59 -48.09 22.15 23.05
N ALA A 60 -48.45 23.34 23.54
CA ALA A 60 -49.15 24.36 22.73
C ALA A 60 -48.22 25.16 21.81
N TYR A 61 -46.96 25.39 22.21
CA TYR A 61 -46.02 26.29 21.50
C TYR A 61 -44.63 25.67 21.28
N PRO A 62 -44.54 24.47 20.68
CA PRO A 62 -43.26 23.78 20.50
C PRO A 62 -42.30 24.56 19.59
N GLU A 63 -42.81 25.22 18.54
CA GLU A 63 -42.00 25.97 17.59
C GLU A 63 -41.51 27.30 18.17
N GLU A 64 -42.40 28.08 18.80
CA GLU A 64 -42.04 29.36 19.42
C GLU A 64 -41.04 29.17 20.55
N ARG A 65 -41.15 28.06 21.30
CA ARG A 65 -40.16 27.69 22.33
C ARG A 65 -38.81 27.40 21.70
N ALA A 66 -38.75 26.63 20.61
CA ALA A 66 -37.50 26.38 19.89
C ALA A 66 -36.89 27.68 19.33
N GLN A 67 -37.71 28.56 18.75
CA GLN A 67 -37.28 29.87 18.26
C GLN A 67 -36.80 30.79 19.40
N MET A 68 -37.45 30.76 20.56
CA MET A 68 -37.01 31.46 21.77
C MET A 68 -35.63 30.96 22.20
N MET A 69 -35.42 29.64 22.25
CA MET A 69 -34.13 29.06 22.60
C MET A 69 -33.02 29.45 21.61
N ARG A 70 -33.29 29.43 20.30
CA ARG A 70 -32.34 29.92 19.29
C ARG A 70 -31.96 31.38 19.50
N ARG A 71 -32.95 32.25 19.79
CA ARG A 71 -32.70 33.67 20.12
C ARG A 71 -31.86 33.84 21.38
N MET A 72 -32.09 33.01 22.40
CA MET A 72 -31.28 33.00 23.62
C MET A 72 -29.84 32.60 23.33
N LEU A 73 -29.62 31.50 22.58
CA LEU A 73 -28.28 31.05 22.20
C LEU A 73 -27.53 32.10 21.36
N ALA A 74 -28.18 32.69 20.36
CA ALA A 74 -27.60 33.78 19.57
C ALA A 74 -27.20 34.98 20.44
N LYS A 75 -28.06 35.35 21.40
CA LYS A 75 -27.74 36.45 22.32
C LYS A 75 -26.61 36.10 23.28
N MET A 76 -26.50 34.85 23.70
CA MET A 76 -25.37 34.37 24.51
C MET A 76 -24.05 34.51 23.74
N GLU A 77 -23.99 34.12 22.46
CA GLU A 77 -22.80 34.33 21.62
C GLU A 77 -22.39 35.81 21.57
N GLU A 78 -23.35 36.71 21.35
CA GLU A 78 -23.10 38.16 21.34
C GLU A 78 -22.55 38.65 22.69
N LEU A 79 -23.15 38.22 23.81
CA LEU A 79 -22.75 38.63 25.16
C LEU A 79 -21.38 38.06 25.58
N GLY A 80 -21.01 36.90 25.05
CA GLY A 80 -19.70 36.28 25.22
C GLY A 80 -18.57 37.10 24.59
N GLY A 81 -18.86 37.82 23.50
CA GLY A 81 -17.96 38.81 22.90
C GLY A 81 -16.88 38.25 21.96
N LEU A 82 -16.81 36.93 21.78
CA LEU A 82 -15.89 36.28 20.86
C LEU A 82 -16.35 36.44 19.41
N GLN A 83 -15.59 37.18 18.59
CA GLN A 83 -16.00 37.54 17.23
C GLN A 83 -15.75 36.42 16.20
N LYS A 84 -14.64 35.68 16.33
CA LYS A 84 -14.22 34.62 15.39
C LYS A 84 -14.16 33.26 16.10
N GLY A 85 -14.49 32.20 15.37
CA GLY A 85 -14.53 30.82 15.88
C GLY A 85 -15.89 30.16 15.66
N THR A 86 -15.96 28.88 16.01
CA THR A 86 -17.18 28.06 15.87
C THR A 86 -18.27 28.52 16.82
N HIS A 87 -19.53 28.16 16.54
CA HIS A 87 -20.66 28.43 17.43
C HIS A 87 -20.44 27.86 18.84
N GLN A 88 -19.84 26.67 18.93
CA GLN A 88 -19.45 26.09 20.22
C GLN A 88 -18.45 26.98 20.99
N GLN A 89 -17.43 27.52 20.33
CA GLN A 89 -16.44 28.40 20.96
C GLN A 89 -17.08 29.71 21.43
N LYS A 90 -17.96 30.30 20.62
CA LYS A 90 -18.67 31.55 20.94
C LYS A 90 -19.63 31.38 22.12
N LEU A 91 -20.41 30.30 22.14
CA LEU A 91 -21.26 29.97 23.27
C LEU A 91 -20.44 29.67 24.53
N PHE A 92 -19.31 28.98 24.40
CA PHE A 92 -18.44 28.72 25.55
C PHE A 92 -17.84 30.01 26.12
N ALA A 93 -17.48 30.99 25.27
CA ALA A 93 -16.98 32.29 25.72
C ALA A 93 -17.98 33.06 26.62
N PHE A 94 -19.29 32.86 26.44
CA PHE A 94 -20.29 33.37 27.38
C PHE A 94 -20.13 32.77 28.77
N PHE A 95 -20.02 31.45 28.86
CA PHE A 95 -19.83 30.77 30.15
C PHE A 95 -18.48 31.13 30.77
N GLU A 96 -17.42 31.22 29.96
CA GLU A 96 -16.11 31.67 30.43
C GLU A 96 -16.21 33.06 31.07
N LYS A 97 -16.84 34.01 30.40
CA LYS A 97 -16.94 35.39 30.86
C LYS A 97 -17.79 35.55 32.12
N TYR A 98 -18.97 34.93 32.17
CA TYR A 98 -19.96 35.19 33.23
C TYR A 98 -19.93 34.17 34.38
N TYR A 99 -19.36 32.98 34.18
CA TYR A 99 -19.35 31.92 35.20
C TYR A 99 -17.92 31.53 35.60
N PHE A 100 -17.06 31.18 34.63
CA PHE A 100 -15.75 30.59 34.96
C PHE A 100 -14.65 31.60 35.27
N SER A 101 -14.77 32.85 34.80
CA SER A 101 -13.79 33.93 35.06
C SER A 101 -13.62 34.23 36.55
N VAL A 102 -14.67 33.99 37.35
CA VAL A 102 -14.65 34.21 38.80
C VAL A 102 -13.94 33.05 39.51
N ILE A 103 -14.08 31.82 39.00
CA ILE A 103 -13.46 30.61 39.57
C ILE A 103 -11.93 30.70 39.54
N ASP A 104 -11.36 31.33 38.52
CA ASP A 104 -9.92 31.54 38.41
C ASP A 104 -9.31 32.40 39.53
N ASN A 105 -10.14 33.11 40.29
CA ASN A 105 -9.68 33.87 41.46
C ASN A 105 -9.59 33.00 42.73
N PHE A 106 -10.01 31.73 42.69
CA PHE A 106 -9.95 30.80 43.82
C PHE A 106 -8.85 29.74 43.63
N SER A 107 -8.14 29.41 44.71
CA SER A 107 -7.08 28.39 44.66
C SER A 107 -7.66 26.98 44.62
N SER A 108 -7.35 26.22 43.56
CA SER A 108 -7.72 24.80 43.44
C SER A 108 -7.14 23.95 44.57
N MET A 109 -5.99 24.34 45.14
CA MET A 109 -5.41 23.69 46.31
C MET A 109 -6.28 23.86 47.56
N LEU A 110 -6.81 25.05 47.81
CA LEU A 110 -7.72 25.27 48.96
C LEU A 110 -9.01 24.47 48.81
N TYR A 111 -9.55 24.41 47.59
CA TYR A 111 -10.75 23.63 47.30
C TYR A 111 -10.51 22.11 47.49
N ASN A 112 -9.35 21.61 47.06
CA ASN A 112 -8.96 20.21 47.29
C ASN A 112 -8.70 19.90 48.77
N GLU A 113 -8.12 20.84 49.55
CA GLU A 113 -7.94 20.66 50.99
C GLU A 113 -9.28 20.65 51.76
N ASP A 114 -10.24 21.48 51.35
CA ASP A 114 -11.62 21.44 51.87
C ASP A 114 -12.29 20.08 51.55
N GLY A 115 -12.08 19.57 50.34
CA GLY A 115 -12.49 18.22 49.90
C GLY A 115 -12.15 17.10 50.89
N LYS A 116 -10.97 17.15 51.53
CA LYS A 116 -10.51 16.15 52.51
C LYS A 116 -11.38 16.12 53.77
N MET A 117 -12.07 17.20 54.11
CA MET A 117 -12.98 17.22 55.26
C MET A 117 -14.17 16.29 55.01
N TYR A 118 -14.69 16.25 53.78
CA TYR A 118 -15.77 15.32 53.39
C TYR A 118 -15.33 13.86 53.45
N GLU A 119 -14.10 13.55 53.08
CA GLU A 119 -13.53 12.19 53.23
C GLU A 119 -13.45 11.77 54.69
N LYS A 120 -13.03 12.67 55.58
CA LYS A 120 -13.04 12.42 57.04
C LYS A 120 -14.46 12.23 57.58
N MET A 121 -15.42 13.02 57.12
CA MET A 121 -16.82 12.87 57.53
C MET A 121 -17.41 11.53 57.05
N LYS A 122 -17.01 11.03 55.87
CA LYS A 122 -17.40 9.69 55.43
C LYS A 122 -16.86 8.61 56.36
N LEU A 123 -15.59 8.71 56.77
CA LEU A 123 -15.01 7.77 57.73
C LEU A 123 -15.76 7.82 59.07
N ALA A 124 -16.08 9.03 59.56
CA ALA A 124 -16.88 9.20 60.78
C ALA A 124 -18.28 8.60 60.64
N MET A 125 -18.89 8.71 59.45
CA MET A 125 -20.19 8.10 59.13
C MET A 125 -20.14 6.57 59.15
N LEU A 126 -19.11 5.98 58.54
CA LEU A 126 -18.88 4.52 58.57
C LEU A 126 -18.59 4.00 59.98
N GLN A 127 -18.02 4.84 60.85
CA GLN A 127 -17.78 4.54 62.27
C GLN A 127 -19.01 4.80 63.16
N GLY A 128 -20.12 5.31 62.59
CA GLY A 128 -21.35 5.60 63.34
C GLY A 128 -21.26 6.83 64.26
N THR A 129 -20.21 7.65 64.13
CA THR A 129 -20.00 8.87 64.95
C THR A 129 -20.55 10.14 64.32
N TYR A 130 -21.02 10.03 63.07
CA TYR A 130 -21.60 11.11 62.29
C TYR A 130 -22.76 10.55 61.44
N THR A 131 -23.84 11.30 61.29
CA THR A 131 -24.98 10.95 60.43
C THR A 131 -25.37 12.15 59.58
N ASN A 132 -25.65 11.91 58.31
CA ASN A 132 -26.16 12.90 57.37
C ASN A 132 -27.06 12.24 56.34
N ASP A 133 -28.02 12.98 55.82
CA ASP A 133 -28.96 12.49 54.79
C ASP A 133 -28.28 12.33 53.42
N THR A 134 -27.12 12.97 53.22
CA THR A 134 -26.31 12.89 52.00
C THR A 134 -24.93 12.31 52.31
N ASP A 135 -24.47 11.39 51.46
CA ASP A 135 -23.11 10.85 51.54
C ASP A 135 -22.08 11.98 51.39
N PRO A 136 -21.23 12.23 52.42
CA PRO A 136 -20.25 13.32 52.37
C PRO A 136 -19.29 13.21 51.20
N LEU A 137 -18.90 12.00 50.77
CA LEU A 137 -17.99 11.83 49.62
C LEU A 137 -18.54 12.46 48.34
N GLY A 138 -19.85 12.56 48.21
CA GLY A 138 -20.48 13.18 47.06
C GLY A 138 -20.22 14.68 46.92
N GLN A 139 -19.66 15.34 47.94
CA GLN A 139 -19.25 16.74 47.94
C GLN A 139 -17.73 16.93 47.72
N SER A 140 -16.95 15.84 47.68
CA SER A 140 -15.53 15.89 47.32
C SER A 140 -15.37 15.88 45.79
N LEU A 141 -15.47 17.07 45.17
CA LEU A 141 -15.57 17.24 43.70
C LEU A 141 -14.23 17.51 42.98
N GLY A 142 -13.09 17.39 43.67
CA GLY A 142 -11.78 17.79 43.13
C GLY A 142 -11.73 19.30 42.86
N ASP A 143 -11.08 19.75 41.78
CA ASP A 143 -10.94 21.19 41.48
C ASP A 143 -12.25 21.92 41.11
N GLY A 144 -13.38 21.21 40.97
CA GLY A 144 -14.71 21.71 40.60
C GLY A 144 -14.80 22.25 39.16
N LYS A 145 -13.85 23.09 38.74
CA LYS A 145 -13.82 23.77 37.45
C LYS A 145 -13.73 22.78 36.29
N SER A 146 -12.83 21.80 36.34
CA SER A 146 -12.58 20.89 35.24
C SER A 146 -13.81 20.07 34.83
N PRO A 147 -14.52 19.39 35.76
CA PRO A 147 -15.73 18.64 35.41
C PRO A 147 -16.86 19.55 34.91
N GLU A 148 -17.04 20.74 35.48
CA GLU A 148 -18.06 21.70 35.02
C GLU A 148 -17.77 22.23 33.62
N VAL A 149 -16.54 22.62 33.33
CA VAL A 149 -16.11 23.06 31.98
C VAL A 149 -16.37 21.96 30.96
N ALA A 150 -16.02 20.71 31.28
CA ALA A 150 -16.28 19.56 30.40
C ALA A 150 -17.78 19.34 30.18
N TRP A 151 -18.59 19.48 31.23
CA TRP A 151 -20.05 19.36 31.14
C TRP A 151 -20.65 20.47 30.28
N VAL A 152 -20.26 21.74 30.48
CA VAL A 152 -20.77 22.88 29.71
C VAL A 152 -20.42 22.75 28.23
N LYS A 153 -19.19 22.33 27.90
CA LYS A 153 -18.79 22.08 26.51
C LYS A 153 -19.67 21.03 25.81
N LYS A 154 -20.01 19.95 26.53
CA LYS A 154 -20.93 18.91 26.03
C LYS A 154 -22.38 19.39 26.00
N ARG A 155 -22.82 20.16 27.00
CA ARG A 155 -24.17 20.74 27.10
C ARG A 155 -24.45 21.69 25.94
N ILE A 156 -23.47 22.52 25.58
CA ILE A 156 -23.57 23.42 24.41
C ILE A 156 -23.87 22.60 23.16
N GLN A 157 -23.09 21.55 22.87
CA GLN A 157 -23.35 20.74 21.67
C GLN A 157 -24.68 20.00 21.71
N TYR A 158 -25.05 19.49 22.89
CA TYR A 158 -26.37 18.91 23.09
C TYR A 158 -27.50 19.88 22.76
N LEU A 159 -27.46 21.10 23.31
CA LEU A 159 -28.49 22.13 23.09
C LEU A 159 -28.52 22.61 21.64
N MET A 160 -27.36 22.77 21.01
CA MET A 160 -27.25 23.09 19.59
C MET A 160 -27.96 22.04 18.73
N SER A 161 -27.74 20.75 19.01
CA SER A 161 -28.42 19.65 18.30
C SER A 161 -29.93 19.63 18.55
N LYS A 162 -30.37 19.81 19.80
CA LYS A 162 -31.78 19.80 20.16
C LYS A 162 -32.53 20.92 19.46
N TYR A 163 -31.98 22.12 19.43
CA TYR A 163 -32.68 23.30 18.93
C TYR A 163 -32.28 23.67 17.49
N SER A 164 -31.47 22.87 16.80
CA SER A 164 -30.99 23.14 15.43
C SER A 164 -30.36 24.53 15.33
N PHE A 165 -29.31 24.75 16.11
CA PHE A 165 -28.58 26.02 16.17
C PHE A 165 -27.10 25.83 15.79
N GLY A 166 -26.51 26.87 15.21
CA GLY A 166 -25.11 26.88 14.79
C GLY A 166 -24.81 25.77 13.79
N ASP A 167 -23.92 24.85 14.14
CA ASP A 167 -23.49 23.73 13.28
C ASP A 167 -24.62 22.75 12.91
N TYR A 168 -25.79 22.87 13.57
CA TYR A 168 -27.01 22.07 13.32
C TYR A 168 -28.09 22.84 12.55
N ASP A 169 -27.84 24.08 12.12
CA ASP A 169 -28.72 24.85 11.24
C ASP A 169 -28.61 24.39 9.77
N ALA A 170 -29.65 24.64 8.97
CA ALA A 170 -29.69 24.20 7.57
C ALA A 170 -28.58 24.86 6.73
N LYS A 171 -28.26 26.12 7.02
CA LYS A 171 -27.39 26.97 6.19
C LYS A 171 -25.91 26.84 6.53
N THR A 172 -25.58 26.27 7.70
CA THR A 172 -24.19 26.10 8.13
C THR A 172 -23.53 24.97 7.34
N ALA A 173 -22.37 25.27 6.75
CA ALA A 173 -21.58 24.32 5.97
C ALA A 173 -20.37 23.74 6.76
N GLU A 174 -19.98 24.38 7.87
CA GLU A 174 -18.85 23.93 8.69
C GLU A 174 -19.12 22.56 9.32
N GLY A 175 -18.12 21.66 9.27
CA GLY A 175 -18.18 20.35 9.91
C GLY A 175 -19.32 19.46 9.43
N ALA A 176 -19.68 19.56 8.15
CA ALA A 176 -20.79 18.82 7.55
C ALA A 176 -20.33 17.83 6.47
N ILE A 177 -21.11 16.77 6.28
CA ILE A 177 -21.05 15.95 5.07
C ILE A 177 -22.07 16.51 4.10
N THR A 178 -21.71 16.69 2.84
CA THR A 178 -22.60 17.26 1.82
C THR A 178 -22.54 16.48 0.52
N VAL A 179 -23.71 16.24 -0.06
CA VAL A 179 -23.87 15.56 -1.34
C VAL A 179 -25.17 16.02 -2.00
N ARG A 180 -25.33 15.75 -3.29
CA ARG A 180 -26.61 15.94 -3.99
C ARG A 180 -27.33 14.61 -4.15
N THR A 181 -28.63 14.62 -3.83
CA THR A 181 -29.51 13.52 -4.22
C THR A 181 -29.76 13.60 -5.72
N SER A 182 -29.93 12.45 -6.36
CA SER A 182 -30.17 12.38 -7.81
C SER A 182 -31.64 12.04 -8.11
N ALA A 183 -32.05 12.27 -9.36
CA ALA A 183 -33.33 11.75 -9.86
C ALA A 183 -33.29 10.23 -9.77
N GLN A 184 -34.29 9.64 -9.13
CA GLN A 184 -34.47 8.20 -9.02
C GLN A 184 -34.05 7.46 -10.30
N ALA A 185 -33.02 6.61 -10.19
CA ALA A 185 -32.79 5.53 -11.15
C ALA A 185 -33.68 4.32 -10.86
N ASP A 186 -34.42 4.34 -9.74
CA ASP A 186 -35.27 3.24 -9.28
C ASP A 186 -36.59 3.81 -8.75
N ALA A 187 -37.67 3.60 -9.51
CA ALA A 187 -39.01 4.14 -9.25
C ALA A 187 -39.74 3.52 -8.03
N THR A 188 -39.05 2.71 -7.21
CA THR A 188 -39.66 1.92 -6.13
C THR A 188 -39.44 2.48 -4.72
N THR A 189 -38.52 3.42 -4.51
CA THR A 189 -38.26 4.03 -3.18
C THR A 189 -38.20 5.55 -3.24
N ASN A 190 -39.23 6.20 -2.67
CA ASN A 190 -39.31 7.65 -2.54
C ASN A 190 -38.56 8.19 -1.31
N SER A 191 -37.68 7.41 -0.68
CA SER A 191 -36.99 7.83 0.54
C SER A 191 -35.59 7.22 0.71
N ILE A 192 -34.72 7.97 1.39
CA ILE A 192 -33.43 7.48 1.92
C ILE A 192 -33.56 7.35 3.43
N VAL A 193 -33.07 6.24 4.00
CA VAL A 193 -33.02 6.03 5.45
C VAL A 193 -31.58 6.13 5.93
N LEU A 194 -31.19 7.29 6.46
CA LEU A 194 -29.85 7.54 6.98
C LEU A 194 -29.67 6.92 8.36
N ARG A 195 -28.57 6.19 8.58
CA ARG A 195 -28.22 5.52 9.84
C ARG A 195 -27.02 6.19 10.50
N LEU A 196 -27.26 7.24 11.28
CA LEU A 196 -26.20 8.05 11.89
C LEU A 196 -25.89 7.57 13.31
N THR A 197 -24.61 7.37 13.63
CA THR A 197 -24.18 6.97 14.99
C THR A 197 -23.40 8.11 15.64
N PRO A 198 -23.92 8.77 16.69
CA PRO A 198 -23.26 9.91 17.32
C PRO A 198 -22.17 9.48 18.30
N ALA A 199 -21.14 10.32 18.46
CA ALA A 199 -20.02 10.12 19.39
C ALA A 199 -20.33 10.53 20.83
N MET A 200 -21.44 11.23 21.04
CA MET A 200 -21.98 11.61 22.35
C MET A 200 -23.51 11.56 22.28
N LYS A 201 -24.20 11.58 23.42
CA LYS A 201 -25.67 11.63 23.42
C LYS A 201 -26.12 12.98 22.88
N LEU A 202 -26.88 12.99 21.78
CA LEU A 202 -27.38 14.20 21.11
C LEU A 202 -28.54 13.86 20.18
N TYR A 203 -29.01 14.84 19.41
CA TYR A 203 -29.98 14.63 18.33
C TYR A 203 -29.27 14.67 16.96
N PRO A 204 -29.01 13.54 16.30
CA PRO A 204 -28.44 13.54 14.96
C PRO A 204 -29.33 14.36 14.03
N THR A 205 -28.72 15.18 13.17
CA THR A 205 -29.46 16.17 12.38
C THR A 205 -28.94 16.19 10.96
N ILE A 206 -29.86 16.35 10.03
CA ILE A 206 -29.55 16.59 8.63
C ILE A 206 -30.29 17.84 8.15
N ALA A 207 -29.85 18.37 7.01
CA ALA A 207 -30.62 19.28 6.18
C ALA A 207 -30.86 18.65 4.81
N TYR A 208 -32.09 18.73 4.32
CA TYR A 208 -32.44 18.42 2.94
C TYR A 208 -32.98 19.70 2.29
N GLY A 209 -32.18 20.28 1.39
CA GLY A 209 -32.40 21.66 0.95
C GLY A 209 -32.38 22.64 2.13
N THR A 210 -33.46 23.38 2.34
CA THR A 210 -33.63 24.30 3.48
C THR A 210 -34.29 23.66 4.69
N THR A 211 -34.73 22.41 4.60
CA THR A 211 -35.50 21.73 5.64
C THR A 211 -34.57 21.00 6.61
N ILE A 212 -34.61 21.35 7.89
CA ILE A 212 -33.94 20.59 8.94
C ILE A 212 -34.77 19.38 9.32
N MET A 213 -34.13 18.22 9.37
CA MET A 213 -34.71 16.99 9.91
C MET A 213 -33.85 16.52 11.08
N ARG A 214 -34.45 16.50 12.26
CA ARG A 214 -33.81 16.10 13.51
C ARG A 214 -34.25 14.68 13.85
N GLY A 215 -33.28 13.78 14.04
CA GLY A 215 -33.51 12.43 14.52
C GLY A 215 -33.96 12.38 15.98
N ALA A 216 -34.11 11.17 16.51
CA ALA A 216 -34.41 10.95 17.91
C ALA A 216 -33.23 11.35 18.82
N ARG A 217 -33.50 11.48 20.12
CA ARG A 217 -32.46 11.64 21.13
C ARG A 217 -31.70 10.31 21.25
N THR A 218 -30.45 10.27 20.82
CA THR A 218 -29.73 9.01 20.65
C THR A 218 -28.49 8.96 21.52
N ASP A 219 -28.30 7.85 22.22
CA ASP A 219 -27.11 7.58 23.03
C ASP A 219 -25.85 7.47 22.17
N ALA A 220 -24.70 7.82 22.77
CA ALA A 220 -23.41 7.67 22.12
C ALA A 220 -23.18 6.22 21.65
N GLY A 221 -22.73 6.05 20.41
CA GLY A 221 -22.47 4.73 19.84
C GLY A 221 -23.73 3.92 19.46
N LYS A 222 -24.94 4.47 19.60
CA LYS A 222 -26.17 3.83 19.12
C LYS A 222 -26.63 4.47 17.80
N PRO A 223 -27.12 3.70 16.83
CA PRO A 223 -27.60 4.25 15.57
C PRO A 223 -28.92 5.01 15.76
N CYS A 224 -29.09 6.09 14.99
CA CYS A 224 -30.34 6.80 14.79
C CYS A 224 -30.74 6.71 13.32
N GLU A 225 -31.99 6.37 13.06
CA GLU A 225 -32.55 6.41 11.70
C GLU A 225 -33.21 7.77 11.46
N ILE A 226 -32.92 8.37 10.29
CA ILE A 226 -33.60 9.56 9.79
C ILE A 226 -34.07 9.24 8.37
N VAL A 227 -35.39 9.24 8.18
CA VAL A 227 -36.01 9.01 6.87
C VAL A 227 -36.13 10.34 6.14
N VAL A 228 -35.67 10.39 4.89
CA VAL A 228 -35.72 11.57 4.02
C VAL A 228 -36.59 11.23 2.83
N ASP A 229 -37.72 11.91 2.68
CA ASP A 229 -38.59 11.74 1.52
C ASP A 229 -38.09 12.55 0.33
N ILE A 230 -37.72 11.86 -0.73
CA ILE A 230 -37.20 12.40 -1.99
C ILE A 230 -38.39 12.50 -2.94
N ASN A 231 -39.24 13.50 -2.72
CA ASN A 231 -40.51 13.72 -3.43
C ASN A 231 -40.33 14.12 -4.91
N GLY A 232 -39.71 13.27 -5.73
CA GLY A 232 -39.57 13.42 -7.19
C GLY A 232 -38.74 14.62 -7.67
N THR A 233 -38.22 15.46 -6.77
CA THR A 233 -37.30 16.56 -7.10
C THR A 233 -35.87 16.08 -6.90
N SER A 234 -35.14 16.08 -8.00
CA SER A 234 -33.99 15.20 -8.26
C SER A 234 -32.61 15.82 -8.05
N ASP A 235 -32.54 17.01 -7.45
CA ASP A 235 -31.30 17.75 -7.28
C ASP A 235 -31.38 18.66 -6.05
N GLN A 236 -31.49 18.06 -4.87
CA GLN A 236 -31.40 18.79 -3.61
C GLN A 236 -30.14 18.40 -2.86
N GLN A 237 -29.53 19.38 -2.19
CA GLN A 237 -28.41 19.13 -1.32
C GLN A 237 -28.88 18.41 -0.07
N LEU A 238 -28.31 17.24 0.19
CA LEU A 238 -28.38 16.56 1.47
C LEU A 238 -27.12 16.92 2.27
N SER A 239 -27.31 17.35 3.51
CA SER A 239 -26.21 17.70 4.41
C SER A 239 -26.38 17.02 5.76
N VAL A 240 -25.44 16.17 6.16
CA VAL A 240 -25.36 15.67 7.54
C VAL A 240 -24.65 16.72 8.39
N LYS A 241 -25.32 17.20 9.43
CA LYS A 241 -24.87 18.33 10.23
C LYS A 241 -24.01 17.89 11.41
N SER A 242 -22.99 18.69 11.73
CA SER A 242 -22.08 18.46 12.86
C SER A 242 -21.45 17.05 12.85
N ALA A 243 -20.96 16.62 11.69
CA ALA A 243 -20.38 15.30 11.47
C ALA A 243 -19.09 15.06 12.28
N ASP A 244 -18.46 16.11 12.79
CA ASP A 244 -17.40 16.03 13.81
C ASP A 244 -17.84 15.25 15.06
N TYR A 245 -19.13 15.20 15.36
CA TYR A 245 -19.71 14.49 16.51
C TYR A 245 -20.39 13.18 16.12
N LEU A 246 -20.07 12.62 14.95
CA LEU A 246 -20.48 11.29 14.51
C LEU A 246 -19.31 10.32 14.54
N LEU A 247 -19.59 9.05 14.84
CA LEU A 247 -18.67 7.92 14.74
C LEU A 247 -18.81 7.19 13.40
N ASP A 248 -20.02 7.12 12.87
CA ASP A 248 -20.38 6.41 11.64
C ASP A 248 -21.62 7.05 10.99
N ILE A 249 -21.68 6.98 9.66
CA ILE A 249 -22.82 7.43 8.84
C ILE A 249 -23.66 6.27 8.29
N GLY A 250 -23.24 5.03 8.55
CA GLY A 250 -23.88 3.83 8.04
C GLY A 250 -23.37 3.44 6.66
N ASP A 251 -24.12 2.56 6.00
CA ASP A 251 -23.84 2.07 4.66
C ASP A 251 -24.61 2.90 3.62
N TRP A 252 -23.87 3.58 2.75
CA TRP A 252 -24.40 4.48 1.72
C TRP A 252 -24.30 3.88 0.31
N SER A 253 -23.79 2.65 0.16
CA SER A 253 -23.61 1.99 -1.14
C SER A 253 -24.88 1.98 -1.99
N SER A 254 -26.02 1.69 -1.36
CA SER A 254 -27.33 1.62 -1.99
C SER A 254 -28.01 2.96 -2.25
N TYR A 255 -27.42 4.09 -1.84
CA TYR A 255 -28.06 5.39 -1.98
C TYR A 255 -27.85 5.99 -3.37
N VAL A 256 -28.92 6.51 -3.96
CA VAL A 256 -28.92 7.14 -5.29
C VAL A 256 -28.47 8.61 -5.20
N ILE A 257 -27.19 8.82 -4.88
CA ILE A 257 -26.55 10.14 -4.75
C ILE A 257 -25.51 10.34 -5.85
N ASN A 258 -25.30 11.58 -6.30
CA ASN A 258 -24.42 11.87 -7.43
C ASN A 258 -23.58 13.15 -7.24
N GLY A 259 -22.68 13.38 -8.20
CA GLY A 259 -21.84 14.57 -8.24
C GLY A 259 -20.71 14.53 -7.21
N ALA A 260 -20.42 15.66 -6.57
CA ALA A 260 -19.35 15.74 -5.57
C ALA A 260 -19.86 15.38 -4.16
N LEU A 261 -19.16 14.47 -3.49
CA LEU A 261 -19.34 14.16 -2.08
C LEU A 261 -18.20 14.77 -1.26
N SER A 262 -18.53 15.65 -0.33
CA SER A 262 -17.58 16.22 0.63
C SER A 262 -17.88 15.69 2.02
N ILE A 263 -16.88 15.06 2.66
CA ILE A 263 -16.99 14.49 4.00
C ILE A 263 -16.05 15.25 4.93
N ILE A 264 -16.64 16.02 5.85
CA ILE A 264 -15.89 16.73 6.89
C ILE A 264 -16.32 16.23 8.26
N GLY A 265 -15.48 15.42 8.92
CA GLY A 265 -15.85 14.80 10.19
C GLY A 265 -14.69 14.18 10.97
N LYS A 266 -14.32 14.84 12.08
CA LYS A 266 -13.18 14.50 12.93
C LYS A 266 -13.21 13.10 13.54
N ARG A 267 -14.38 12.61 13.91
CA ARG A 267 -14.55 11.39 14.72
C ARG A 267 -15.08 10.21 13.94
N LEU A 268 -15.34 10.37 12.65
CA LEU A 268 -15.76 9.30 11.77
C LEU A 268 -14.67 8.22 11.75
N LYS A 269 -15.08 6.98 11.91
CA LYS A 269 -14.19 5.81 11.89
C LYS A 269 -14.24 5.03 10.58
N ARG A 270 -15.40 5.03 9.92
CA ARG A 270 -15.65 4.23 8.72
C ARG A 270 -16.43 5.04 7.70
N LEU A 271 -16.06 4.90 6.43
CA LEU A 271 -16.86 5.31 5.28
C LEU A 271 -17.20 4.06 4.45
N LYS A 272 -18.47 3.65 4.46
CA LYS A 272 -18.99 2.57 3.63
C LYS A 272 -19.83 3.20 2.52
N LEU A 273 -19.19 3.49 1.39
CA LEU A 273 -19.80 4.13 0.22
C LEU A 273 -19.91 3.17 -0.96
N GLY A 274 -19.06 2.15 -1.03
CA GLY A 274 -19.10 1.09 -2.04
C GLY A 274 -19.44 -0.26 -1.45
N ASP A 275 -19.44 -1.28 -2.30
CA ASP A 275 -19.62 -2.67 -1.92
C ASP A 275 -18.92 -3.60 -2.92
N GLU A 276 -18.39 -4.74 -2.46
CA GLU A 276 -17.75 -5.75 -3.30
C GLU A 276 -18.72 -6.29 -4.37
N ASN A 277 -20.01 -6.41 -4.04
CA ASN A 277 -21.04 -6.74 -5.03
C ASN A 277 -21.53 -5.47 -5.72
N GLU A 278 -21.12 -5.27 -6.96
CA GLU A 278 -21.50 -4.13 -7.81
C GLU A 278 -23.03 -3.87 -7.84
N GLN A 279 -23.86 -4.91 -7.73
CA GLN A 279 -25.33 -4.76 -7.74
C GLN A 279 -25.89 -4.02 -6.51
N ASN A 280 -25.12 -3.96 -5.42
CA ASN A 280 -25.48 -3.20 -4.22
C ASN A 280 -25.13 -1.71 -4.33
N VAL A 281 -24.32 -1.32 -5.33
CA VAL A 281 -23.80 0.04 -5.48
C VAL A 281 -24.69 0.85 -6.43
N LYS A 282 -25.41 1.82 -5.87
CA LYS A 282 -26.25 2.78 -6.61
C LYS A 282 -25.69 4.20 -6.59
N ILE A 283 -24.63 4.44 -5.83
CA ILE A 283 -23.96 5.74 -5.74
C ILE A 283 -23.22 6.07 -7.04
N LEU A 284 -23.33 7.33 -7.48
CA LEU A 284 -22.77 7.83 -8.74
C LEU A 284 -21.98 9.13 -8.53
N ILE A 285 -21.17 9.17 -7.48
CA ILE A 285 -20.31 10.33 -7.19
C ILE A 285 -19.12 10.37 -8.13
N SER A 286 -18.79 11.56 -8.65
CA SER A 286 -17.66 11.76 -9.54
C SER A 286 -16.38 12.15 -8.80
N SER A 287 -16.49 12.59 -7.55
CA SER A 287 -15.36 13.01 -6.72
C SER A 287 -15.69 12.89 -5.23
N LEU A 288 -14.68 12.51 -4.44
CA LEU A 288 -14.74 12.43 -2.99
C LEU A 288 -13.70 13.37 -2.37
N THR A 289 -14.15 14.33 -1.56
CA THR A 289 -13.27 15.22 -0.80
C THR A 289 -13.34 14.87 0.69
N LEU A 290 -12.17 14.63 1.29
CA LEU A 290 -12.04 14.34 2.71
C LEU A 290 -11.45 15.56 3.43
N GLY A 291 -12.16 16.08 4.44
CA GLY A 291 -11.69 17.18 5.28
C GLY A 291 -11.73 16.82 6.76
N ASN A 292 -10.67 17.10 7.51
CA ASN A 292 -10.63 16.83 8.97
C ASN A 292 -11.04 15.39 9.33
N THR A 293 -10.68 14.38 8.53
CA THR A 293 -11.12 12.97 8.72
C THR A 293 -10.09 12.13 9.50
N SER A 294 -9.33 12.75 10.41
CA SER A 294 -8.14 12.15 11.06
C SER A 294 -8.40 10.86 11.87
N SER A 295 -9.67 10.51 12.14
CA SER A 295 -10.05 9.29 12.87
C SER A 295 -10.48 8.13 11.97
N LEU A 296 -10.52 8.31 10.64
CA LEU A 296 -10.91 7.23 9.72
C LEU A 296 -9.93 6.07 9.82
N GLU A 297 -10.50 4.87 9.94
CA GLU A 297 -9.84 3.57 10.01
C GLU A 297 -10.17 2.73 8.77
N GLU A 298 -11.32 2.94 8.13
CA GLU A 298 -11.77 2.20 6.94
C GLU A 298 -12.46 3.11 5.92
N ILE A 299 -12.10 2.95 4.65
CA ILE A 299 -12.76 3.56 3.49
C ILE A 299 -13.05 2.47 2.47
N ASP A 300 -14.33 2.30 2.16
CA ASP A 300 -14.83 1.42 1.10
C ASP A 300 -15.57 2.26 0.06
N VAL A 301 -15.00 2.29 -1.14
CA VAL A 301 -15.51 2.95 -2.36
C VAL A 301 -15.52 1.97 -3.54
N GLN A 302 -15.60 0.66 -3.27
CA GLN A 302 -15.62 -0.36 -4.31
C GLN A 302 -16.81 -0.17 -5.27
N ASN A 303 -16.57 -0.47 -6.55
CA ASN A 303 -17.56 -0.44 -7.63
C ASN A 303 -18.29 0.90 -7.85
N ILE A 304 -17.80 2.00 -7.28
CA ILE A 304 -18.24 3.34 -7.66
C ILE A 304 -17.54 3.73 -8.97
N SER A 305 -18.00 3.17 -10.08
CA SER A 305 -17.36 3.28 -11.41
C SER A 305 -17.22 4.72 -11.91
N THR A 306 -18.00 5.66 -11.37
CA THR A 306 -17.94 7.09 -11.70
C THR A 306 -16.93 7.88 -10.86
N LEU A 307 -16.42 7.31 -9.75
CA LEU A 307 -15.46 7.96 -8.88
C LEU A 307 -14.07 7.88 -9.50
N GLY A 308 -13.62 8.99 -10.08
CA GLY A 308 -12.33 9.10 -10.74
C GLY A 308 -11.37 10.11 -10.12
N GLY A 309 -10.21 10.25 -10.73
CA GLY A 309 -9.18 11.18 -10.29
C GLY A 309 -8.41 10.68 -9.07
N SER A 310 -8.09 11.60 -8.16
CA SER A 310 -7.18 11.37 -7.04
C SER A 310 -7.88 11.49 -5.69
N LEU A 311 -7.60 10.58 -4.77
CA LEU A 311 -8.07 10.64 -3.39
C LEU A 311 -6.91 10.89 -2.42
N ASP A 312 -6.96 12.02 -1.73
CA ASP A 312 -5.93 12.42 -0.77
C ASP A 312 -6.28 11.96 0.66
N MET A 313 -5.46 11.06 1.19
CA MET A 313 -5.56 10.48 2.54
C MET A 313 -4.26 10.67 3.34
N ARG A 314 -3.41 11.62 2.96
CA ARG A 314 -2.11 11.87 3.63
C ARG A 314 -2.23 12.30 5.09
N ALA A 315 -3.39 12.81 5.49
CA ALA A 315 -3.70 13.17 6.88
C ALA A 315 -4.30 12.00 7.70
N ASN A 316 -4.55 10.84 7.08
CA ASN A 316 -5.28 9.72 7.69
C ASN A 316 -4.34 8.64 8.24
N TYR A 317 -3.50 9.02 9.22
CA TYR A 317 -2.54 8.10 9.87
C TYR A 317 -3.17 6.86 10.52
N ARG A 318 -4.48 6.89 10.80
CA ARG A 318 -5.22 5.77 11.41
C ARG A 318 -5.89 4.86 10.39
N LEU A 319 -5.83 5.19 9.09
CA LEU A 319 -6.44 4.38 8.05
C LEU A 319 -5.76 3.01 8.01
N ARG A 320 -6.56 1.96 8.16
CA ARG A 320 -6.13 0.55 8.13
C ARG A 320 -6.54 -0.13 6.84
N LYS A 321 -7.71 0.22 6.31
CA LYS A 321 -8.29 -0.44 5.14
C LYS A 321 -8.77 0.56 4.09
N PHE A 322 -8.32 0.40 2.86
CA PHE A 322 -8.77 1.16 1.70
C PHE A 322 -9.19 0.21 0.58
N LEU A 323 -10.48 0.21 0.25
CA LEU A 323 -11.03 -0.64 -0.79
C LEU A 323 -11.61 0.20 -1.92
N ALA A 324 -11.03 0.08 -3.11
CA ALA A 324 -11.42 0.87 -4.28
C ALA A 324 -11.50 0.07 -5.58
N GLY A 325 -11.39 -1.27 -5.54
CA GLY A 325 -11.62 -2.14 -6.69
C GLY A 325 -12.94 -1.81 -7.40
N GLY A 326 -12.92 -1.78 -8.74
CA GLY A 326 -14.08 -1.42 -9.57
C GLY A 326 -14.42 0.08 -9.65
N SER A 327 -13.73 0.96 -8.91
CA SER A 327 -13.82 2.42 -9.12
C SER A 327 -12.95 2.89 -10.29
N SER A 328 -12.97 4.20 -10.57
CA SER A 328 -12.17 4.84 -11.62
C SER A 328 -11.02 5.71 -11.08
N LEU A 329 -10.63 5.55 -9.81
CA LEU A 329 -9.56 6.33 -9.20
C LEU A 329 -8.21 6.04 -9.90
N SER A 330 -7.55 7.09 -10.36
CA SER A 330 -6.21 6.98 -10.95
C SER A 330 -5.10 7.01 -9.91
N GLU A 331 -5.38 7.59 -8.74
CA GLU A 331 -4.42 7.84 -7.66
C GLU A 331 -5.08 7.72 -6.27
N ALA A 332 -4.34 7.16 -5.32
CA ALA A 332 -4.67 7.18 -3.90
C ALA A 332 -3.41 7.53 -3.09
N HIS A 333 -3.45 8.62 -2.32
CA HIS A 333 -2.29 9.14 -1.59
C HIS A 333 -2.44 8.84 -0.10
N PHE A 334 -1.56 8.01 0.46
CA PHE A 334 -1.63 7.56 1.85
C PHE A 334 -0.72 8.37 2.78
N ALA A 335 -1.02 8.33 4.08
CA ALA A 335 -0.15 8.91 5.09
C ALA A 335 1.19 8.17 5.17
N ASP A 336 2.28 8.94 5.09
CA ASP A 336 3.64 8.42 5.31
C ASP A 336 3.81 7.98 6.77
N GLY A 337 4.13 6.71 7.01
CA GLY A 337 4.17 6.15 8.38
C GLY A 337 2.78 5.80 8.93
N GLY A 338 1.77 5.65 8.06
CA GLY A 338 0.39 5.34 8.44
C GLY A 338 0.16 3.89 8.90
N ALA A 339 -1.01 3.63 9.48
CA ALA A 339 -1.40 2.32 10.00
C ALA A 339 -2.01 1.37 8.94
N LEU A 340 -1.73 1.58 7.66
CA LEU A 340 -2.39 0.88 6.54
C LEU A 340 -2.04 -0.61 6.56
N GLU A 341 -3.07 -1.45 6.50
CA GLU A 341 -3.01 -2.91 6.60
C GLU A 341 -3.54 -3.60 5.34
N GLU A 342 -4.44 -2.95 4.60
CA GLU A 342 -5.08 -3.51 3.40
C GLU A 342 -5.44 -2.42 2.37
N VAL A 343 -5.11 -2.71 1.11
CA VAL A 343 -5.30 -1.83 -0.05
C VAL A 343 -5.81 -2.65 -1.23
N ASP A 344 -6.93 -2.25 -1.81
CA ASP A 344 -7.46 -2.80 -3.06
C ASP A 344 -7.58 -1.69 -4.11
N TYR A 345 -6.67 -1.68 -5.09
CA TYR A 345 -6.62 -0.67 -6.14
C TYR A 345 -7.58 -0.99 -7.29
N PRO A 346 -8.27 0.02 -7.87
CA PRO A 346 -9.01 -0.17 -9.12
C PRO A 346 -8.07 -0.33 -10.31
N ALA A 347 -8.56 -0.96 -11.38
CA ALA A 347 -7.84 -1.16 -12.63
C ALA A 347 -7.31 0.14 -13.27
N SER A 348 -7.95 1.28 -13.01
CA SER A 348 -7.60 2.61 -13.51
C SER A 348 -6.41 3.27 -12.80
N THR A 349 -5.93 2.68 -11.69
CA THR A 349 -4.77 3.21 -10.95
C THR A 349 -3.54 3.20 -11.83
N SER A 350 -2.87 4.35 -11.93
CA SER A 350 -1.61 4.52 -12.68
C SER A 350 -0.43 4.91 -11.79
N TYR A 351 -0.69 5.29 -10.55
CA TYR A 351 0.33 5.68 -9.57
C TYR A 351 0.18 4.84 -8.30
N VAL A 352 1.24 4.11 -7.96
CA VAL A 352 1.35 3.37 -6.70
C VAL A 352 2.41 4.08 -5.85
N GLU A 353 1.96 4.83 -4.84
CA GLU A 353 2.84 5.48 -3.85
C GLU A 353 2.58 4.92 -2.45
N LEU A 354 3.59 4.26 -1.86
CA LEU A 354 3.51 3.63 -0.53
C LEU A 354 4.78 3.94 0.27
N LYS A 355 4.65 4.64 1.39
CA LYS A 355 5.78 5.14 2.18
C LYS A 355 5.65 4.78 3.67
N ASN A 356 6.64 4.06 4.19
CA ASN A 356 6.80 3.67 5.58
C ASN A 356 5.56 2.95 6.15
N LEU A 357 5.01 1.98 5.40
CA LEU A 357 3.79 1.26 5.77
C LEU A 357 4.11 -0.14 6.30
N ASP A 358 4.68 -0.21 7.51
CA ASP A 358 5.18 -1.44 8.13
C ASP A 358 4.13 -2.55 8.30
N LYS A 359 2.84 -2.20 8.32
CA LYS A 359 1.75 -3.15 8.51
C LYS A 359 1.15 -3.69 7.22
N LEU A 360 1.49 -3.10 6.07
CA LEU A 360 0.96 -3.52 4.79
C LEU A 360 1.78 -4.70 4.27
N THR A 361 1.12 -5.82 3.98
CA THR A 361 1.76 -7.02 3.45
C THR A 361 1.46 -7.21 1.97
N ASN A 362 2.28 -8.03 1.30
CA ASN A 362 2.11 -8.37 -0.11
C ASN A 362 0.69 -8.89 -0.43
N GLU A 363 0.16 -9.79 0.40
CA GLU A 363 -1.16 -10.43 0.24
C GLU A 363 -2.33 -9.47 0.42
N LYS A 364 -2.10 -8.37 1.14
CA LYS A 364 -3.12 -7.35 1.43
C LYS A 364 -2.96 -6.07 0.61
N CYS A 365 -2.05 -6.05 -0.34
CA CYS A 365 -1.91 -4.98 -1.31
C CYS A 365 -2.27 -5.52 -2.70
N ASN A 366 -3.54 -5.42 -3.07
CA ASN A 366 -4.01 -5.88 -4.36
C ASN A 366 -3.73 -4.84 -5.46
N THR A 367 -2.76 -5.17 -6.31
CA THR A 367 -2.37 -4.38 -7.48
C THR A 367 -2.65 -5.10 -8.80
N GLU A 368 -3.22 -6.32 -8.77
CA GLU A 368 -3.36 -7.18 -9.95
C GLU A 368 -4.17 -6.49 -11.06
N ALA A 369 -5.32 -5.91 -10.69
CA ALA A 369 -6.19 -5.23 -11.64
C ALA A 369 -5.53 -4.01 -12.30
N CYS A 370 -4.67 -3.28 -11.56
CA CYS A 370 -4.03 -2.07 -12.05
C CYS A 370 -2.66 -2.30 -12.70
N ALA A 371 -2.03 -3.47 -12.48
CA ALA A 371 -0.68 -3.78 -12.94
C ALA A 371 -0.42 -3.47 -14.43
N PRO A 372 -1.35 -3.73 -15.38
CA PRO A 372 -1.16 -3.35 -16.79
C PRO A 372 -1.08 -1.84 -17.06
N ASN A 373 -1.62 -1.01 -16.15
CA ASN A 373 -1.77 0.45 -16.29
C ASN A 373 -0.82 1.25 -15.38
N VAL A 374 -0.12 0.61 -14.43
CA VAL A 374 0.82 1.31 -13.54
C VAL A 374 1.93 1.95 -14.36
N MET A 375 2.02 3.28 -14.24
CA MET A 375 3.02 4.11 -14.90
C MET A 375 4.11 4.59 -13.93
N SER A 376 3.75 4.79 -12.67
CA SER A 376 4.66 5.23 -11.60
C SER A 376 4.57 4.29 -10.40
N TYR A 377 5.71 3.74 -9.99
CA TYR A 377 5.86 2.88 -8.82
C TYR A 377 6.86 3.50 -7.83
N PHE A 378 6.35 4.06 -6.74
CA PHE A 378 7.14 4.65 -5.66
C PHE A 378 6.83 3.93 -4.35
N VAL A 379 7.71 3.02 -3.95
CA VAL A 379 7.64 2.35 -2.65
C VAL A 379 8.91 2.57 -1.84
N SER A 380 8.75 3.00 -0.58
CA SER A 380 9.86 3.23 0.33
C SER A 380 9.52 2.77 1.74
N GLY A 381 10.39 1.97 2.37
CA GLY A 381 10.24 1.56 3.77
C GLY A 381 9.01 0.68 4.02
N CYS A 382 8.69 -0.23 3.10
CA CYS A 382 7.54 -1.14 3.20
C CYS A 382 8.03 -2.60 3.16
N ASP A 383 8.87 -3.03 4.12
CA ASP A 383 9.55 -4.34 4.08
C ASP A 383 8.58 -5.53 3.92
N ASN A 384 7.46 -5.52 4.65
CA ASN A 384 6.47 -6.60 4.61
C ASN A 384 5.67 -6.66 3.28
N LEU A 385 5.73 -5.61 2.44
CA LEU A 385 5.08 -5.57 1.14
C LEU A 385 5.79 -6.45 0.10
N GLN A 386 7.09 -6.73 0.30
CA GLN A 386 7.96 -7.30 -0.75
C GLN A 386 7.93 -6.44 -2.03
N PRO A 387 8.36 -5.18 -1.95
CA PRO A 387 8.18 -4.21 -3.03
C PRO A 387 8.92 -4.55 -4.34
N VAL A 388 10.02 -5.31 -4.32
CA VAL A 388 10.68 -5.82 -5.54
C VAL A 388 9.82 -6.89 -6.19
N LYS A 389 9.25 -7.82 -5.42
CA LYS A 389 8.32 -8.81 -5.96
C LYS A 389 7.10 -8.14 -6.62
N LYS A 390 6.48 -7.15 -5.95
CA LYS A 390 5.36 -6.37 -6.53
C LYS A 390 5.76 -5.63 -7.81
N LEU A 391 6.95 -5.06 -7.85
CA LEU A 391 7.47 -4.40 -9.06
C LEU A 391 7.57 -5.39 -10.24
N ILE A 392 8.06 -6.60 -9.98
CA ILE A 392 8.18 -7.64 -11.02
C ILE A 392 6.81 -8.10 -11.50
N ASP A 393 5.83 -8.28 -10.61
CA ASP A 393 4.46 -8.61 -10.99
C ASP A 393 3.86 -7.53 -11.93
N ILE A 394 4.16 -6.25 -11.68
CA ILE A 394 3.76 -5.13 -12.55
C ILE A 394 4.48 -5.19 -13.90
N MET A 395 5.79 -5.43 -13.92
CA MET A 395 6.55 -5.59 -15.16
C MET A 395 6.01 -6.75 -16.00
N ASP A 396 5.68 -7.88 -15.37
CA ASP A 396 5.13 -9.07 -16.02
C ASP A 396 3.76 -8.81 -16.65
N ALA A 397 2.88 -8.08 -15.96
CA ALA A 397 1.57 -7.69 -16.49
C ALA A 397 1.66 -6.75 -17.71
N GLN A 398 2.83 -6.16 -17.97
CA GLN A 398 3.08 -5.24 -19.07
C GLN A 398 3.94 -5.84 -20.19
N VAL A 399 4.31 -7.12 -20.09
CA VAL A 399 5.05 -7.82 -21.15
C VAL A 399 4.23 -7.79 -22.46
N GLY A 400 4.88 -7.37 -23.54
CA GLY A 400 4.28 -7.26 -24.87
C GLY A 400 3.65 -5.89 -25.18
N GLN A 401 3.61 -4.96 -24.22
CA GLN A 401 3.22 -3.58 -24.48
C GLN A 401 4.34 -2.81 -25.21
N VAL A 402 4.00 -2.09 -26.28
CA VAL A 402 4.93 -1.25 -27.04
C VAL A 402 4.32 0.15 -27.24
N PRO A 403 4.72 1.16 -26.45
CA PRO A 403 5.68 1.08 -25.35
C PRO A 403 4.97 0.64 -24.04
N HIS A 404 5.69 0.03 -23.09
CA HIS A 404 5.12 -0.41 -21.80
C HIS A 404 4.66 0.75 -20.91
N SER A 405 3.69 0.56 -20.02
CA SER A 405 3.14 1.66 -19.20
C SER A 405 4.12 2.18 -18.14
N LEU A 406 4.87 1.31 -17.48
CA LEU A 406 5.72 1.60 -16.31
C LEU A 406 6.95 2.43 -16.71
N ARG A 407 6.96 3.72 -16.36
CA ARG A 407 8.06 4.63 -16.70
C ARG A 407 8.91 5.02 -15.53
N TYR A 408 8.31 5.19 -14.36
CA TYR A 408 8.98 5.78 -13.21
C TYR A 408 9.02 4.81 -12.04
N VAL A 409 10.23 4.54 -11.53
CA VAL A 409 10.44 3.54 -10.50
C VAL A 409 11.36 4.07 -9.40
N ARG A 410 10.89 3.97 -8.16
CA ARG A 410 11.68 4.10 -6.94
C ARG A 410 11.24 3.03 -5.94
N CYS A 411 12.17 2.15 -5.59
CA CYS A 411 11.98 1.08 -4.63
C CYS A 411 13.15 1.14 -3.63
N VAL A 412 12.85 1.53 -2.39
CA VAL A 412 13.87 1.84 -1.38
C VAL A 412 13.55 1.19 -0.02
N GLY A 413 14.60 0.73 0.67
CA GLY A 413 14.47 0.19 2.02
C GLY A 413 13.73 -1.14 2.04
N PHE A 414 14.15 -2.06 1.16
CA PHE A 414 13.65 -3.44 1.12
C PHE A 414 14.73 -4.44 1.49
N ASN A 415 14.33 -5.59 2.05
CA ASN A 415 15.17 -6.76 2.26
C ASN A 415 14.40 -8.03 1.89
N GLU A 416 14.59 -8.52 0.67
CA GLU A 416 13.79 -9.61 0.11
C GLU A 416 14.61 -10.86 -0.18
N THR A 417 13.98 -12.02 -0.06
CA THR A 417 14.59 -13.32 -0.39
C THR A 417 13.83 -13.95 -1.53
N PHE A 418 14.54 -14.29 -2.62
CA PHE A 418 13.97 -14.99 -3.76
C PHE A 418 14.56 -16.40 -3.86
N THR A 419 13.68 -17.35 -4.16
CA THR A 419 14.04 -18.75 -4.38
C THR A 419 14.31 -19.06 -5.84
N ASP A 420 13.98 -18.16 -6.77
CA ASP A 420 14.25 -18.30 -8.20
C ASP A 420 15.06 -17.10 -8.71
N GLY A 421 16.37 -17.29 -8.87
CA GLY A 421 17.30 -16.29 -9.40
C GLY A 421 17.00 -15.84 -10.83
N ARG A 422 16.19 -16.57 -11.61
CA ARG A 422 15.78 -16.13 -12.97
C ARG A 422 14.85 -14.92 -12.93
N THR A 423 14.13 -14.74 -11.82
CA THR A 423 13.33 -13.56 -11.52
C THR A 423 14.18 -12.27 -11.56
N PHE A 424 15.47 -12.39 -11.25
CA PHE A 424 16.42 -11.29 -11.26
C PHE A 424 16.88 -10.89 -12.67
N ASP A 425 16.84 -11.82 -13.64
CA ASP A 425 17.12 -11.49 -15.05
C ASP A 425 16.09 -10.48 -15.59
N LYS A 426 14.87 -10.47 -15.05
CA LYS A 426 13.85 -9.46 -15.39
C LYS A 426 14.23 -8.07 -14.91
N LEU A 427 14.84 -7.94 -13.73
CA LEU A 427 15.27 -6.63 -13.23
C LEU A 427 16.34 -5.99 -14.13
N SER A 428 17.08 -6.77 -14.92
CA SER A 428 17.99 -6.21 -15.93
C SER A 428 17.29 -5.41 -17.03
N GLN A 429 15.97 -5.59 -17.23
CA GLN A 429 15.22 -4.75 -18.15
C GLN A 429 15.13 -3.30 -17.67
N LEU A 430 15.25 -3.05 -16.35
CA LEU A 430 15.23 -1.70 -15.78
C LEU A 430 16.41 -0.82 -16.23
N VAL A 431 17.46 -1.41 -16.82
CA VAL A 431 18.62 -0.68 -17.35
C VAL A 431 18.59 -0.50 -18.88
N ASP A 432 17.50 -0.89 -19.56
CA ASP A 432 17.37 -0.78 -21.02
C ASP A 432 17.17 0.66 -21.56
N GLY A 433 17.02 1.63 -20.66
CA GLY A 433 16.83 3.05 -20.94
C GLY A 433 15.37 3.49 -21.15
N THR A 434 14.40 2.58 -21.02
CA THR A 434 12.96 2.89 -21.14
C THR A 434 12.28 3.20 -19.80
N TYR A 435 13.02 3.07 -18.70
CA TYR A 435 12.63 3.38 -17.32
C TYR A 435 13.45 4.55 -16.76
N GLN A 436 12.87 5.30 -15.84
CA GLN A 436 13.46 6.47 -15.17
C GLN A 436 13.24 6.42 -13.65
N GLY A 437 14.05 7.18 -12.91
CA GLY A 437 13.94 7.26 -11.46
C GLY A 437 12.94 8.33 -11.00
N ILE A 438 12.55 8.21 -9.74
CA ILE A 438 11.79 9.20 -8.97
C ILE A 438 12.73 9.67 -7.86
N ASP A 439 12.81 10.97 -7.61
CA ASP A 439 13.63 11.49 -6.50
C ASP A 439 12.95 11.31 -5.12
N THR A 440 13.56 11.84 -4.06
CA THR A 440 13.05 11.74 -2.69
C THR A 440 11.76 12.54 -2.45
N GLU A 441 11.55 13.60 -3.23
CA GLU A 441 10.41 14.50 -3.17
C GLU A 441 9.24 14.03 -4.05
N GLY A 442 9.44 12.96 -4.82
CA GLY A 442 8.43 12.40 -5.74
C GLY A 442 8.46 13.03 -7.13
N GLN A 443 9.51 13.75 -7.51
CA GLN A 443 9.63 14.35 -8.85
C GLN A 443 10.24 13.38 -9.86
N TYR A 444 9.76 13.47 -11.10
CA TYR A 444 10.17 12.65 -12.23
C TYR A 444 11.34 13.26 -13.00
N GLY A 445 12.16 12.40 -13.61
CA GLY A 445 13.12 12.79 -14.65
C GLY A 445 14.45 13.36 -14.15
N ASN A 446 14.65 13.44 -12.83
CA ASN A 446 15.92 13.85 -12.23
C ASN A 446 16.97 12.73 -12.28
N ASP A 447 16.54 11.47 -12.19
CA ASP A 447 17.40 10.29 -12.24
C ASP A 447 17.18 9.53 -13.58
N PRO A 448 18.24 9.30 -14.37
CA PRO A 448 18.14 8.65 -15.69
C PRO A 448 17.80 7.15 -15.61
N TYR A 449 17.92 6.54 -14.43
CA TYR A 449 17.60 5.14 -14.17
C TYR A 449 16.69 5.03 -12.94
N PRO A 450 15.90 3.95 -12.83
CA PRO A 450 15.19 3.58 -11.61
C PRO A 450 16.03 3.69 -10.34
N VAL A 451 15.41 4.00 -9.20
CA VAL A 451 16.12 4.00 -7.91
C VAL A 451 15.84 2.69 -7.20
N LEU A 452 16.85 1.83 -7.10
CA LEU A 452 16.81 0.58 -6.32
C LEU A 452 17.83 0.66 -5.17
N ASP A 453 17.33 0.64 -3.93
CA ASP A 453 18.15 0.73 -2.72
C ASP A 453 17.63 -0.26 -1.67
N GLY A 454 18.38 -1.31 -1.41
CA GLY A 454 17.92 -2.42 -0.59
C GLY A 454 18.82 -3.64 -0.70
N THR A 455 18.39 -4.75 -0.10
CA THR A 455 19.10 -6.03 -0.15
C THR A 455 18.22 -7.10 -0.78
N ILE A 456 18.77 -7.84 -1.74
CA ILE A 456 18.17 -9.04 -2.30
C ILE A 456 19.04 -10.23 -1.91
N ASN A 457 18.41 -11.24 -1.31
CA ASN A 457 19.02 -12.51 -0.98
C ASN A 457 18.53 -13.57 -1.97
N LEU A 458 19.43 -14.13 -2.75
CA LEU A 458 19.14 -15.24 -3.66
C LEU A 458 19.61 -16.52 -3.00
N THR A 459 18.66 -17.40 -2.66
CA THR A 459 18.99 -18.74 -2.17
C THR A 459 19.45 -19.67 -3.30
N THR A 460 19.21 -19.27 -4.56
CA THR A 460 19.70 -19.89 -5.78
C THR A 460 20.83 -19.07 -6.42
N GLY A 461 21.29 -19.48 -7.59
CA GLY A 461 22.32 -18.73 -8.32
C GLY A 461 21.79 -17.52 -9.09
N ALA A 462 22.70 -16.80 -9.73
CA ALA A 462 22.40 -15.73 -10.68
C ALA A 462 23.44 -15.72 -11.81
N TYR A 463 23.09 -15.11 -12.94
CA TYR A 463 24.03 -14.91 -14.02
C TYR A 463 24.93 -13.69 -13.76
N ARG A 464 26.22 -13.84 -14.07
CA ARG A 464 27.24 -12.82 -13.77
C ARG A 464 27.06 -11.55 -14.58
N ASP A 465 26.68 -11.68 -15.85
CA ASP A 465 26.43 -10.56 -16.75
C ASP A 465 25.25 -9.69 -16.29
N THR A 466 24.15 -10.30 -15.84
CA THR A 466 23.00 -9.60 -15.22
C THR A 466 23.44 -8.81 -13.99
N TYR A 467 24.27 -9.40 -13.14
CA TYR A 467 24.81 -8.73 -11.97
C TYR A 467 25.65 -7.52 -12.35
N ASP A 468 26.61 -7.69 -13.25
CA ASP A 468 27.52 -6.61 -13.65
C ASP A 468 26.76 -5.45 -14.33
N ALA A 469 25.72 -5.75 -15.13
CA ALA A 469 24.84 -4.75 -15.72
C ALA A 469 24.08 -3.93 -14.68
N LEU A 470 23.52 -4.59 -13.66
CA LEU A 470 22.74 -3.91 -12.61
C LEU A 470 23.62 -3.10 -11.67
N MET A 471 24.75 -3.63 -11.23
CA MET A 471 25.65 -2.95 -10.29
C MET A 471 26.32 -1.71 -10.88
N THR A 472 26.40 -1.61 -12.21
CA THR A 472 26.87 -0.40 -12.89
C THR A 472 25.95 0.80 -12.61
N HIS A 473 24.64 0.56 -12.49
CA HIS A 473 23.64 1.62 -12.34
C HIS A 473 23.07 1.73 -10.92
N TYR A 474 23.13 0.66 -10.12
CA TYR A 474 22.51 0.58 -8.79
C TYR A 474 23.54 0.32 -7.67
N PRO A 475 24.40 1.30 -7.32
CA PRO A 475 25.48 1.10 -6.35
C PRO A 475 24.98 0.87 -4.90
N LYS A 476 23.72 1.17 -4.62
CA LYS A 476 23.10 0.96 -3.29
C LYS A 476 22.37 -0.38 -3.18
N LEU A 477 22.15 -1.08 -4.30
CA LEU A 477 21.55 -2.40 -4.31
C LEU A 477 22.58 -3.44 -3.86
N LYS A 478 22.28 -4.14 -2.77
CA LYS A 478 23.10 -5.25 -2.27
C LYS A 478 22.50 -6.57 -2.71
N LEU A 479 23.32 -7.43 -3.30
CA LEU A 479 22.92 -8.75 -3.78
C LEU A 479 23.73 -9.82 -3.06
N ASN A 480 23.06 -10.65 -2.28
CA ASN A 480 23.65 -11.83 -1.65
C ASN A 480 23.31 -13.04 -2.52
N ILE A 481 24.29 -13.55 -3.26
CA ILE A 481 24.10 -14.59 -4.29
C ILE A 481 24.74 -15.88 -3.81
N ALA A 482 24.00 -17.00 -3.87
CA ALA A 482 24.51 -18.29 -3.40
C ALA A 482 25.61 -18.87 -4.31
N LYS A 483 25.44 -18.78 -5.63
CA LYS A 483 26.39 -19.30 -6.65
C LYS A 483 26.23 -18.60 -8.00
N TRP A 484 27.20 -18.77 -8.89
CA TRP A 484 27.18 -18.15 -10.23
C TRP A 484 26.78 -19.16 -11.30
N TRP A 485 25.73 -18.84 -12.06
CA TRP A 485 25.29 -19.63 -13.20
C TRP A 485 26.03 -19.23 -14.48
N ILE A 486 26.11 -20.20 -15.40
CA ILE A 486 26.71 -20.04 -16.72
C ILE A 486 25.59 -19.74 -17.72
N ARG A 487 25.67 -18.60 -18.41
CA ARG A 487 24.74 -18.28 -19.48
C ARG A 487 25.17 -18.99 -20.77
N PHE A 488 24.25 -19.74 -21.35
CA PHE A 488 24.42 -20.39 -22.65
C PHE A 488 23.65 -19.61 -23.71
N GLU A 489 24.30 -19.30 -24.83
CA GLU A 489 23.66 -18.66 -25.99
C GLU A 489 22.63 -19.58 -26.66
N ASP A 490 22.89 -20.88 -26.64
CA ASP A 490 22.12 -21.89 -27.35
C ASP A 490 21.26 -22.72 -26.36
N PRO A 491 19.92 -22.66 -26.45
CA PRO A 491 19.05 -23.38 -25.52
C PRO A 491 19.20 -24.90 -25.54
N GLU A 492 19.59 -25.50 -26.67
CA GLU A 492 19.78 -26.96 -26.74
C GLU A 492 21.11 -27.37 -26.13
N VAL A 493 22.15 -26.54 -26.30
CA VAL A 493 23.42 -26.71 -25.56
C VAL A 493 23.15 -26.62 -24.06
N LYS A 494 22.41 -25.61 -23.61
CA LYS A 494 21.98 -25.48 -22.21
C LYS A 494 21.28 -26.75 -21.73
N ARG A 495 20.28 -27.23 -22.48
CA ARG A 495 19.49 -28.42 -22.14
C ARG A 495 20.38 -29.64 -21.92
N ILE A 496 21.30 -29.90 -22.85
CA ILE A 496 22.25 -31.02 -22.74
C ILE A 496 23.18 -30.81 -21.54
N CYS A 497 23.68 -29.60 -21.33
CA CYS A 497 24.59 -29.31 -20.24
C CYS A 497 23.95 -29.50 -18.86
N VAL A 498 22.75 -28.97 -18.67
CA VAL A 498 21.97 -29.14 -17.43
C VAL A 498 21.64 -30.62 -17.22
N GLU A 499 21.12 -31.32 -18.24
CA GLU A 499 20.76 -32.75 -18.13
C GLU A 499 21.90 -33.66 -17.65
N ASN A 500 23.15 -33.29 -17.95
CA ASN A 500 24.32 -34.14 -17.65
C ASN A 500 25.15 -33.67 -16.45
N TRP A 501 25.12 -32.38 -16.10
CA TRP A 501 26.05 -31.81 -15.12
C TRP A 501 25.42 -30.90 -14.04
N ASP A 502 24.11 -30.65 -14.10
CA ASP A 502 23.37 -30.05 -12.97
C ASP A 502 23.20 -31.10 -11.86
N LYS A 503 23.91 -30.91 -10.75
CA LYS A 503 23.97 -31.86 -9.64
C LYS A 503 22.96 -31.55 -8.54
N ASP A 504 22.61 -30.28 -8.36
CA ASP A 504 21.62 -29.89 -7.36
C ASP A 504 20.20 -29.72 -7.90
N GLY A 505 20.02 -29.88 -9.22
CA GLY A 505 18.72 -29.93 -9.88
C GLY A 505 18.03 -28.58 -9.92
N ASP A 506 18.79 -27.47 -9.86
CA ASP A 506 18.23 -26.12 -9.92
C ASP A 506 17.85 -25.68 -11.35
N GLY A 507 18.14 -26.53 -12.35
CA GLY A 507 17.81 -26.32 -13.75
C GLY A 507 18.81 -25.41 -14.48
N GLU A 508 19.92 -25.08 -13.84
CA GLU A 508 21.01 -24.26 -14.37
C GLU A 508 22.35 -24.98 -14.17
N LEU A 509 23.39 -24.55 -14.89
CA LEU A 509 24.76 -25.05 -14.63
C LEU A 509 25.56 -23.97 -13.92
N SER A 510 26.04 -24.27 -12.72
CA SER A 510 26.92 -23.38 -11.96
C SER A 510 28.39 -23.51 -12.34
N MET A 511 29.18 -22.47 -12.00
CA MET A 511 30.64 -22.49 -12.15
C MET A 511 31.28 -23.62 -11.33
N GLU A 512 30.76 -23.90 -10.15
CA GLU A 512 31.21 -24.98 -9.27
C GLU A 512 30.93 -26.36 -9.88
N GLU A 513 29.75 -26.56 -10.46
CA GLU A 513 29.39 -27.80 -11.15
C GLU A 513 30.24 -28.02 -12.40
N ALA A 514 30.40 -26.98 -13.21
CA ALA A 514 31.28 -27.02 -14.38
C ALA A 514 32.74 -27.32 -13.99
N ALA A 515 33.24 -26.75 -12.89
CA ALA A 515 34.56 -27.08 -12.38
C ALA A 515 34.65 -28.53 -11.90
N ALA A 516 33.59 -29.13 -11.40
CA ALA A 516 33.57 -30.53 -10.96
C ALA A 516 33.51 -31.55 -12.12
N VAL A 517 33.35 -31.10 -13.37
CA VAL A 517 33.31 -31.98 -14.54
C VAL A 517 34.72 -32.50 -14.86
N SER A 518 34.90 -33.81 -14.73
CA SER A 518 36.16 -34.52 -15.02
C SER A 518 36.09 -35.40 -16.28
N SER A 519 34.92 -35.50 -16.92
CA SER A 519 34.74 -36.13 -18.23
C SER A 519 33.46 -35.60 -18.89
N ILE A 520 33.47 -35.43 -20.22
CA ILE A 520 32.26 -35.11 -21.00
C ILE A 520 31.32 -36.33 -21.02
N GLY A 521 31.90 -37.52 -21.17
CA GLY A 521 31.14 -38.77 -21.20
C GLY A 521 30.57 -39.10 -22.58
N THR A 522 30.37 -40.39 -22.78
CA THR A 522 30.02 -40.96 -24.08
C THR A 522 28.65 -40.48 -24.57
N ASN A 523 28.60 -40.02 -25.83
CA ASN A 523 27.40 -39.69 -26.60
C ASN A 523 26.54 -38.54 -26.05
N ARG A 524 27.06 -37.66 -25.17
CA ARG A 524 26.23 -36.56 -24.61
C ARG A 524 25.75 -35.56 -25.65
N PHE A 525 26.57 -35.27 -26.66
CA PHE A 525 26.23 -34.36 -27.75
C PHE A 525 25.86 -35.11 -29.06
N GLN A 526 25.61 -36.42 -28.98
CA GLN A 526 25.21 -37.20 -30.15
C GLN A 526 23.88 -36.65 -30.72
N GLY A 527 23.84 -36.41 -32.03
CA GLY A 527 22.65 -35.90 -32.69
C GLY A 527 22.46 -34.39 -32.63
N LEU A 528 23.37 -33.64 -31.98
CA LEU A 528 23.28 -32.18 -31.89
C LEU A 528 23.33 -31.56 -33.29
N ASP A 529 22.29 -30.79 -33.64
CA ASP A 529 22.14 -30.12 -34.94
C ASP A 529 21.87 -28.62 -34.76
N ARG A 530 22.94 -27.85 -34.59
CA ARG A 530 22.92 -26.41 -34.31
C ARG A 530 23.79 -25.64 -35.30
N LYS A 531 23.26 -25.41 -36.49
CA LYS A 531 23.98 -24.73 -37.60
C LYS A 531 24.60 -23.38 -37.23
N ASN A 532 23.97 -22.63 -36.31
CA ASN A 532 24.48 -21.34 -35.82
C ASN A 532 24.92 -21.41 -34.34
N GLY A 533 24.88 -22.59 -33.72
CA GLY A 533 25.12 -22.76 -32.29
C GLY A 533 26.60 -22.78 -31.95
N ILE A 534 26.92 -22.28 -30.75
CA ILE A 534 28.25 -22.33 -30.16
C ILE A 534 28.21 -23.32 -29.00
N LEU A 535 29.10 -24.30 -29.03
CA LEU A 535 29.38 -25.16 -27.90
C LEU A 535 30.70 -24.71 -27.27
N ASP A 536 30.60 -23.95 -26.19
CA ASP A 536 31.77 -23.50 -25.44
C ASP A 536 32.01 -24.41 -24.23
N LEU A 537 32.99 -25.32 -24.38
CA LEU A 537 33.43 -26.21 -23.31
C LEU A 537 34.58 -25.61 -22.49
N SER A 538 35.01 -24.37 -22.77
CA SER A 538 36.06 -23.68 -22.00
C SER A 538 35.72 -23.50 -20.53
N ILE A 539 34.42 -23.59 -20.20
CA ILE A 539 33.89 -23.59 -18.83
C ILE A 539 34.39 -24.76 -17.98
N PHE A 540 34.76 -25.90 -18.60
CA PHE A 540 35.18 -27.11 -17.89
C PHE A 540 36.69 -27.12 -17.63
N LYS A 541 37.10 -26.54 -16.49
CA LYS A 541 38.52 -26.28 -16.18
C LYS A 541 39.34 -27.49 -15.73
N ASN A 542 38.69 -28.61 -15.40
CA ASN A 542 39.34 -29.81 -14.85
C ASN A 542 39.36 -31.01 -15.82
N LEU A 543 38.89 -30.81 -17.06
CA LEU A 543 39.00 -31.81 -18.12
C LEU A 543 40.42 -31.88 -18.66
N THR A 544 41.07 -33.04 -18.61
CA THR A 544 42.44 -33.23 -19.11
C THR A 544 42.52 -33.99 -20.44
N PHE A 545 41.46 -34.73 -20.78
CA PHE A 545 41.35 -35.49 -22.02
C PHE A 545 39.91 -35.44 -22.57
N ILE A 546 39.79 -35.65 -23.89
CA ILE A 546 38.51 -35.91 -24.57
C ILE A 546 38.63 -37.24 -25.30
N ASN A 547 37.76 -38.19 -24.95
CA ASN A 547 37.79 -39.56 -25.43
C ASN A 547 36.96 -39.77 -26.69
N SER A 548 37.11 -40.97 -27.28
CA SER A 548 36.46 -41.36 -28.54
C SER A 548 34.93 -41.37 -28.51
N GLY A 549 34.34 -41.30 -27.31
CA GLY A 549 32.91 -41.25 -27.06
C GLY A 549 32.32 -39.84 -26.96
N ASP A 550 33.12 -38.81 -26.72
CA ASP A 550 32.62 -37.59 -26.07
C ASP A 550 31.95 -36.60 -27.03
N LEU A 551 32.55 -36.36 -28.20
CA LEU A 551 32.10 -35.35 -29.18
C LEU A 551 31.80 -35.95 -30.55
N ARG A 552 31.29 -37.19 -30.56
CA ARG A 552 31.01 -37.97 -31.76
C ARG A 552 29.57 -37.78 -32.25
N TYR A 553 29.38 -37.94 -33.56
CA TYR A 553 28.08 -37.87 -34.24
C TYR A 553 27.30 -36.57 -34.00
N ILE A 554 27.99 -35.43 -33.89
CA ILE A 554 27.36 -34.11 -33.94
C ILE A 554 26.95 -33.85 -35.39
N VAL A 555 25.66 -33.59 -35.62
CA VAL A 555 25.08 -33.49 -36.97
C VAL A 555 25.55 -32.20 -37.65
N HIS A 556 25.42 -31.05 -36.96
CA HIS A 556 26.06 -29.78 -37.34
C HIS A 556 26.30 -28.92 -36.10
N LEU A 557 27.41 -28.16 -36.10
CA LEU A 557 27.70 -27.13 -35.11
C LEU A 557 28.50 -26.01 -35.76
N ASN A 558 28.20 -24.74 -35.46
CA ASN A 558 28.96 -23.62 -36.01
C ASN A 558 30.36 -23.55 -35.41
N LYS A 559 30.44 -23.55 -34.08
CA LYS A 559 31.69 -23.32 -33.35
C LYS A 559 31.76 -24.22 -32.12
N LEU A 560 32.89 -24.91 -31.99
CA LEU A 560 33.28 -25.65 -30.80
C LEU A 560 34.52 -25.01 -30.20
N ILE A 561 34.49 -24.71 -28.91
CA ILE A 561 35.64 -24.27 -28.14
C ILE A 561 35.95 -25.37 -27.13
N CYS A 562 37.08 -26.05 -27.29
CA CYS A 562 37.50 -27.09 -26.36
C CYS A 562 38.08 -26.50 -25.06
N PRO A 563 38.01 -27.23 -23.93
CA PRO A 563 38.53 -26.73 -22.68
C PRO A 563 40.05 -26.52 -22.72
N PRO A 564 40.57 -25.41 -22.17
CA PRO A 564 42.00 -25.13 -22.22
C PRO A 564 42.84 -26.08 -21.37
N SER A 565 42.23 -26.76 -20.40
CA SER A 565 42.89 -27.77 -19.56
C SER A 565 43.10 -29.11 -20.28
N VAL A 566 42.44 -29.35 -21.41
CA VAL A 566 42.56 -30.59 -22.16
C VAL A 566 43.87 -30.60 -22.93
N THR A 567 44.61 -31.71 -22.83
CA THR A 567 45.86 -31.91 -23.57
C THR A 567 45.84 -33.17 -24.44
N ILE A 568 44.89 -34.08 -24.24
CA ILE A 568 44.79 -35.36 -24.95
C ILE A 568 43.46 -35.44 -25.72
N TYR A 569 43.53 -35.70 -27.02
CA TYR A 569 42.37 -35.84 -27.90
C TYR A 569 42.41 -37.20 -28.60
N ASP A 570 41.53 -38.13 -28.21
CA ASP A 570 41.48 -39.48 -28.76
C ASP A 570 40.19 -39.71 -29.54
N THR A 571 40.28 -39.73 -30.88
CA THR A 571 39.18 -40.10 -31.80
C THR A 571 37.84 -39.42 -31.46
N CYS A 572 37.90 -38.22 -30.88
CA CYS A 572 36.78 -37.63 -30.14
C CYS A 572 35.69 -37.05 -31.03
N PHE A 573 36.01 -36.70 -32.27
CA PHE A 573 35.10 -36.06 -33.22
C PHE A 573 34.47 -37.01 -34.24
N TYR A 574 34.45 -38.32 -33.94
CA TYR A 574 34.08 -39.32 -34.92
C TYR A 574 32.69 -39.09 -35.52
N GLY A 575 32.63 -38.92 -36.84
CA GLY A 575 31.37 -38.74 -37.58
C GLY A 575 30.66 -37.41 -37.30
N SER A 576 31.37 -36.41 -36.79
CA SER A 576 30.83 -35.09 -36.46
C SER A 576 31.05 -34.07 -37.59
N THR A 577 30.13 -33.12 -37.73
CA THR A 577 30.28 -31.94 -38.61
C THR A 577 30.32 -30.67 -37.77
N ILE A 578 31.47 -29.99 -37.73
CA ILE A 578 31.68 -28.79 -36.93
C ILE A 578 32.43 -27.77 -37.78
N ASP A 579 31.83 -26.62 -38.04
CA ASP A 579 32.40 -25.63 -38.96
C ASP A 579 33.74 -25.07 -38.45
N THR A 580 33.79 -24.60 -37.20
CA THR A 580 35.02 -24.11 -36.56
C THR A 580 35.30 -24.82 -35.24
N ILE A 581 36.51 -25.36 -35.08
CA ILE A 581 36.97 -25.99 -33.84
C ILE A 581 38.16 -25.22 -33.31
N ILE A 582 38.14 -24.88 -32.02
CA ILE A 582 39.24 -24.20 -31.33
C ILE A 582 39.79 -25.09 -30.23
N VAL A 583 41.09 -25.37 -30.30
CA VAL A 583 41.84 -26.12 -29.30
C VAL A 583 42.98 -25.25 -28.79
N GLU A 584 42.97 -24.98 -27.49
CA GLU A 584 44.00 -24.17 -26.83
C GLU A 584 45.31 -24.96 -26.65
N ASN A 585 45.20 -26.19 -26.13
CA ASN A 585 46.33 -27.06 -25.83
C ASN A 585 46.09 -28.45 -26.41
N MET A 586 47.15 -29.09 -26.90
CA MET A 586 47.13 -30.42 -27.50
C MET A 586 48.55 -31.00 -27.45
N GLU A 587 48.79 -31.89 -26.50
CA GLU A 587 50.07 -32.58 -26.32
C GLU A 587 50.07 -33.96 -26.97
N GLN A 588 48.91 -34.62 -27.04
CA GLN A 588 48.74 -35.93 -27.64
C GLN A 588 47.45 -35.99 -28.44
N GLN A 589 47.50 -36.66 -29.60
CA GLN A 589 46.31 -36.97 -30.38
C GLN A 589 46.35 -38.41 -30.93
N THR A 590 45.17 -39.00 -31.10
CA THR A 590 44.97 -40.28 -31.79
C THR A 590 43.79 -40.14 -32.75
N SER A 591 44.01 -40.38 -34.05
CA SER A 591 42.95 -40.39 -35.08
C SER A 591 42.02 -39.16 -35.03
N LEU A 592 42.60 -37.98 -34.76
CA LEU A 592 41.87 -36.75 -34.43
C LEU A 592 40.78 -36.39 -35.44
N LEU A 593 41.06 -36.56 -36.74
CA LEU A 593 40.19 -36.11 -37.82
C LEU A 593 39.30 -37.25 -38.38
N TRP A 594 39.26 -38.41 -37.72
CA TRP A 594 38.53 -39.57 -38.23
C TRP A 594 37.04 -39.26 -38.38
N GLY A 595 36.54 -39.25 -39.62
CA GLY A 595 35.13 -39.01 -39.92
C GLY A 595 34.64 -37.59 -39.63
N LEU A 596 35.54 -36.66 -39.28
CA LEU A 596 35.22 -35.27 -38.99
C LEU A 596 35.10 -34.46 -40.29
N SER A 597 34.05 -33.64 -40.37
CA SER A 597 33.89 -32.60 -41.40
C SER A 597 33.97 -31.22 -40.76
N PHE A 598 34.86 -30.35 -41.25
CA PHE A 598 35.07 -29.01 -40.70
C PHE A 598 35.54 -28.02 -41.76
N LYS A 599 35.38 -26.72 -41.49
CA LYS A 599 35.96 -25.63 -42.31
C LYS A 599 37.28 -25.15 -41.72
N ASN A 600 37.29 -24.83 -40.43
CA ASN A 600 38.43 -24.27 -39.72
C ASN A 600 38.75 -25.10 -38.47
N PHE A 601 39.96 -25.63 -38.36
CA PHE A 601 40.45 -26.25 -37.13
C PHE A 601 41.64 -25.43 -36.63
N ILE A 602 41.44 -24.72 -35.53
CA ILE A 602 42.42 -23.83 -34.91
C ILE A 602 43.09 -24.57 -33.75
N ILE A 603 44.38 -24.82 -33.88
CA ILE A 603 45.21 -25.44 -32.83
C ILE A 603 46.20 -24.39 -32.37
N LYS A 604 46.12 -23.94 -31.12
CA LYS A 604 47.00 -22.88 -30.60
C LYS A 604 48.29 -23.40 -29.95
N SER A 605 48.42 -24.71 -29.78
CA SER A 605 49.67 -25.35 -29.32
C SER A 605 50.86 -24.96 -30.21
N LYS A 606 51.95 -24.53 -29.58
CA LYS A 606 53.20 -24.24 -30.32
C LYS A 606 53.89 -25.50 -30.83
N ASN A 607 53.80 -26.59 -30.10
CA ASN A 607 54.44 -27.86 -30.48
C ASN A 607 53.39 -28.81 -31.08
N PRO A 608 53.70 -29.49 -32.20
CA PRO A 608 52.84 -30.54 -32.72
C PRO A 608 52.64 -31.66 -31.68
N PRO A 609 51.44 -32.23 -31.55
CA PRO A 609 51.16 -33.26 -30.56
C PRO A 609 51.87 -34.58 -30.87
N LYS A 610 52.23 -35.30 -29.82
CA LYS A 610 52.71 -36.68 -29.88
C LYS A 610 51.64 -37.55 -30.55
N GLN A 611 52.09 -38.36 -31.49
CA GLN A 611 51.24 -39.24 -32.27
C GLN A 611 50.93 -40.53 -31.49
N GLY A 612 49.66 -40.82 -31.24
CA GLY A 612 49.20 -42.19 -31.04
C GLY A 612 48.99 -42.87 -32.39
N THR A 613 48.00 -42.38 -33.14
CA THR A 613 47.75 -42.68 -34.56
C THR A 613 47.82 -41.39 -35.37
N ARG A 614 48.10 -41.45 -36.69
CA ARG A 614 48.13 -40.25 -37.55
C ARG A 614 46.82 -39.46 -37.43
N ALA A 615 46.89 -38.13 -37.38
CA ALA A 615 45.70 -37.27 -37.23
C ALA A 615 44.73 -37.45 -38.41
N SER A 616 45.26 -37.70 -39.60
CA SER A 616 44.55 -37.93 -40.86
C SER A 616 43.84 -39.29 -40.96
N TYR A 617 44.04 -40.20 -40.00
CA TYR A 617 43.52 -41.56 -40.08
C TYR A 617 41.98 -41.55 -40.17
N GLY A 618 41.45 -42.13 -41.25
CA GLY A 618 40.01 -42.15 -41.51
C GLY A 618 39.39 -40.79 -41.87
N TRP A 619 40.21 -39.78 -42.19
CA TRP A 619 39.73 -38.47 -42.62
C TRP A 619 39.48 -38.42 -44.13
N ASN A 620 38.21 -38.64 -44.50
CA ASN A 620 37.78 -38.78 -45.90
C ASN A 620 37.28 -37.47 -46.53
N ASN A 621 36.73 -36.53 -45.74
CA ASN A 621 36.15 -35.28 -46.25
C ASN A 621 37.08 -34.10 -46.00
N ARG A 622 37.90 -33.75 -47.00
CA ARG A 622 38.90 -32.68 -46.90
C ARG A 622 38.49 -31.39 -47.64
N LYS A 623 37.29 -31.36 -48.24
CA LYS A 623 36.89 -30.27 -49.12
C LYS A 623 36.68 -28.98 -48.33
N GLY A 624 37.53 -27.98 -48.59
CA GLY A 624 37.43 -26.66 -47.97
C GLY A 624 37.93 -26.59 -46.52
N ALA A 625 38.47 -27.69 -45.98
CA ALA A 625 39.01 -27.74 -44.63
C ALA A 625 40.38 -27.05 -44.54
N ARG A 626 40.61 -26.30 -43.46
CA ARG A 626 41.86 -25.61 -43.15
C ARG A 626 42.22 -25.81 -41.69
N ILE A 627 43.48 -26.15 -41.44
CA ILE A 627 44.05 -26.31 -40.11
C ILE A 627 44.98 -25.12 -39.87
N PHE A 628 44.67 -24.32 -38.86
CA PHE A 628 45.44 -23.13 -38.49
C PHE A 628 46.26 -23.41 -37.24
N VAL A 629 47.55 -23.09 -37.29
CA VAL A 629 48.51 -23.27 -36.19
C VAL A 629 49.32 -21.97 -35.99
N PRO A 630 49.97 -21.73 -34.83
CA PRO A 630 50.78 -20.54 -34.64
C PRO A 630 51.77 -20.35 -35.78
N ASP A 631 51.93 -19.11 -36.25
CA ASP A 631 52.74 -18.77 -37.41
C ASP A 631 54.18 -19.32 -37.29
N GLU A 632 54.76 -19.24 -36.09
CA GLU A 632 56.10 -19.78 -35.79
C GLU A 632 56.20 -21.32 -35.90
N SER A 633 55.06 -22.01 -35.87
CA SER A 633 54.97 -23.47 -35.73
C SER A 633 54.53 -24.18 -37.01
N VAL A 634 54.17 -23.46 -38.08
CA VAL A 634 53.66 -24.05 -39.34
C VAL A 634 54.60 -25.13 -39.89
N ASN A 635 55.89 -24.83 -39.98
CA ASN A 635 56.88 -25.79 -40.49
C ASN A 635 57.06 -27.00 -39.56
N LEU A 636 56.96 -26.78 -38.23
CA LEU A 636 57.02 -27.88 -37.26
C LEU A 636 55.85 -28.83 -37.42
N TYR A 637 54.63 -28.30 -37.59
CA TYR A 637 53.44 -29.12 -37.81
C TYR A 637 53.51 -29.88 -39.14
N LYS A 638 53.92 -29.22 -40.23
CA LYS A 638 54.09 -29.86 -41.56
C LYS A 638 55.14 -30.96 -41.59
N ALA A 639 56.14 -30.91 -40.71
CA ALA A 639 57.17 -31.95 -40.58
C ALA A 639 56.85 -33.01 -39.51
N SER A 640 55.79 -32.82 -38.71
CA SER A 640 55.49 -33.70 -37.57
C SER A 640 54.96 -35.07 -38.01
N SER A 641 55.22 -36.11 -37.23
CA SER A 641 54.70 -37.45 -37.53
C SER A 641 53.15 -37.52 -37.47
N SER A 642 52.53 -36.66 -36.65
CA SER A 642 51.07 -36.56 -36.52
C SER A 642 50.36 -35.93 -37.73
N PHE A 643 50.96 -34.93 -38.38
CA PHE A 643 50.29 -34.08 -39.40
C PHE A 643 51.00 -34.01 -40.76
N SER A 644 52.19 -34.57 -40.92
CA SER A 644 53.00 -34.41 -42.15
C SER A 644 52.31 -34.91 -43.42
N ASP A 645 51.42 -35.90 -43.33
CA ASP A 645 50.67 -36.43 -44.47
C ASP A 645 49.45 -35.59 -44.88
N ILE A 646 49.19 -34.51 -44.14
CA ILE A 646 48.16 -33.51 -44.43
C ILE A 646 48.74 -32.08 -44.40
N ALA A 647 50.04 -31.93 -44.66
CA ALA A 647 50.75 -30.66 -44.63
C ALA A 647 50.15 -29.58 -45.56
N GLU A 648 49.49 -29.96 -46.66
CA GLU A 648 48.82 -29.04 -47.59
C GLU A 648 47.59 -28.34 -46.99
N TYR A 649 47.05 -28.86 -45.89
CA TYR A 649 45.90 -28.29 -45.18
C TYR A 649 46.30 -27.39 -44.01
N ILE A 650 47.61 -27.19 -43.77
CA ILE A 650 48.14 -26.44 -42.62
C ILE A 650 48.55 -25.03 -43.05
N TYR A 651 47.94 -24.03 -42.40
CA TYR A 651 48.09 -22.60 -42.67
C TYR A 651 48.52 -21.86 -41.38
N PRO A 652 49.22 -20.72 -41.50
CA PRO A 652 49.52 -19.86 -40.35
C PRO A 652 48.23 -19.26 -39.77
N LEU A 653 48.17 -19.11 -38.45
CA LEU A 653 47.02 -18.58 -37.74
C LEU A 653 46.69 -17.14 -38.16
N SER A 654 47.68 -16.34 -38.59
CA SER A 654 47.46 -15.00 -39.14
C SER A 654 46.63 -14.94 -40.42
N GLU A 655 46.51 -16.05 -41.17
CA GLU A 655 45.62 -16.16 -42.35
C GLU A 655 44.18 -16.50 -41.98
N TYR A 656 43.88 -16.76 -40.70
CA TYR A 656 42.52 -16.96 -40.24
C TYR A 656 41.78 -15.61 -40.13
N HIS A 657 40.63 -15.54 -40.78
CA HIS A 657 39.67 -14.45 -40.64
C HIS A 657 38.33 -15.07 -40.27
N GLU A 658 37.73 -14.56 -39.19
CA GLU A 658 36.47 -15.10 -38.63
C GLU A 658 35.27 -14.89 -39.57
#